data_AF-R7I1R3-F1
#
_entry.id   AF-R7I1R3-F1
#
_cell.length_a   1.000
_cell.length_b   1.000
_cell.length_c   1.000
_cell.angle_alpha   90.00
_cell.angle_beta   90.00
_cell.angle_gamma   90.00
#
_symmetry.space_group_name_H-M   'P 1'
#
loop_
_entity.id
_entity.type
_entity.pdbx_description
1 polymer ?
#
loop_
_entity_poly.entity_id
_entity_poly.type
_entity_poly.pdbx_seq_one_letter_code
_entity_poly.pdbx_strand_id
1 'polypeptide(L)'
;MMKQRNVRFAKNLVAILMVIASVFTLLPQGGLVAKAEEKSPVAAPSVVTAGGANNLWVDGSSFSKENDYDAIKWHYNSSEKKYYLYLPSSVDLNNLTVWHTFSNGMKVNGKTIENGQTTDVFAGGGNYTIQSGSNSYSLTVMQSTNINTLFITTKSGSLDEVNKSKANKDSGNIVYVDKKGNAATVALDQIKGRGNSSWEAAQKLFYKYPYNIKLGKKTALFGMKKSKKWCLLANDFDQSLIRNKFIYDIAQDAGLKYTPESEYADVYQNGKYIGNYLVTSKIEVDSNRIDVYDLEGNTEAANDKPLDSYSRGGSINSVSADTYKYVNIPNEPADLADKDSKEQYGGYLLEFELDERYPDEISGFVSAKRQQVVLKAPEYASKKQVKYIKDYFQEMEDAVYSNDGYNKQGKYYTEYIDLKSAAQMYIVEELSLDNDAVATSFYMYKDVDDIFHFGPIWDFDWAFGGYNKATCTNTSYLQLNDKKIYNTTDRNAPSYLTIMGELIKHDDFMEMVAKVWNEEFYPLLQVSTGSKSAYTDNVMSIQNYGNMVKASANMNFNRFKFLGTTYWGSMYTGSTFTENVNYLDTFVNKRVAFLNSYINALDQKTTVYFDNSNAKWSDVYAYVWNNTTDAKIVSGSKVAGTDIYKFTIKGSYTKILFKNTAGTSSWDKQTTDLSMPTGNANCYKPNNGANKPSGSWYAYTEVTTTPTVTATPVVTATPEVTATPVITTAPDSKVVYFDNSNAKWSNVYAYVWNNTTDAKVFATTKVSGNIYKATLSGSYKYILFKNTAGTSSWDKQTTDLVAPTTDANCYKPNNGANKPSGSWYAYVEVTATPSITATPEVTATPEVTATPEVTATPEITATPEVTATPEITATPEITATPGVTATPEVTATPEVTATPEITATPTPTPITNKVTVYYSNSSWSQAYIHYNVNGQWTSVPGKKMDTATENNGYTWKYEIDLGDAVSATVCFNNGNGSWDSNNGSNYIVKVGDYGIKNRIVKKLSQDGSNKLTVYYKNNSWSSAYIHYKTDNGLWTVAPGVKMSISDNSDYTWMYVIDLGDSLGATVCFNNGSGSWDSRNGSNYYLIGNQVGVTNGSVYLIQ
;
A
#
# COMPACT_ATOMS: atom_id res chain seq x y z
N MET A 1 39.67 24.20 58.02
CA MET A 1 40.67 23.59 57.11
C MET A 1 39.95 22.54 56.28
N MET A 2 40.17 22.33 54.98
CA MET A 2 41.20 22.89 54.08
C MET A 2 40.56 23.67 52.91
N LYS A 3 41.01 24.90 52.65
CA LYS A 3 40.90 25.54 51.32
C LYS A 3 42.27 25.36 50.64
N GLN A 4 42.45 24.37 49.77
CA GLN A 4 43.46 24.33 48.69
C GLN A 4 43.48 22.96 47.96
N ARG A 5 42.66 22.83 46.92
CA ARG A 5 42.89 22.00 45.70
C ARG A 5 41.77 22.29 44.69
N ASN A 6 41.97 21.91 43.43
CA ASN A 6 41.05 22.04 42.29
C ASN A 6 40.93 23.40 41.57
N VAL A 7 41.77 24.40 41.88
CA VAL A 7 42.05 25.51 40.92
C VAL A 7 43.22 25.13 40.00
N ARG A 8 43.08 24.03 39.23
CA ARG A 8 44.13 23.60 38.28
C ARG A 8 43.74 22.67 37.12
N PHE A 9 42.48 22.63 36.68
CA PHE A 9 42.05 21.78 35.55
C PHE A 9 41.30 22.46 34.38
N ALA A 10 41.10 23.79 34.43
CA ALA A 10 40.32 24.54 33.43
C ALA A 10 41.14 25.47 32.51
N LYS A 11 42.45 25.23 32.31
CA LYS A 11 43.31 26.06 31.44
C LYS A 11 44.28 25.33 30.50
N ASN A 12 44.39 24.00 30.55
CA ASN A 12 45.39 23.27 29.75
C ASN A 12 44.85 22.54 28.51
N LEU A 13 43.54 22.47 28.27
CA LEU A 13 43.00 21.75 27.10
C LEU A 13 43.07 22.59 25.80
N VAL A 14 42.81 23.90 25.88
CA VAL A 14 42.88 24.83 24.74
C VAL A 14 44.33 25.00 24.23
N ALA A 15 45.31 24.95 25.13
CA ALA A 15 46.73 25.11 24.79
C ALA A 15 47.36 23.89 24.11
N ILE A 16 46.79 22.69 24.25
CA ILE A 16 47.35 21.46 23.65
C ILE A 16 46.82 21.25 22.22
N LEU A 17 45.57 21.63 21.94
CA LEU A 17 44.99 21.55 20.59
C LEU A 17 45.60 22.54 19.58
N MET A 18 46.16 23.67 20.03
CA MET A 18 46.80 24.65 19.12
C MET A 18 48.26 24.31 18.76
N VAL A 19 48.93 23.41 19.49
CA VAL A 19 50.36 23.09 19.25
C VAL A 19 50.53 21.97 18.22
N ILE A 20 49.54 21.10 18.05
CA ILE A 20 49.56 20.02 17.03
C ILE A 20 49.35 20.59 15.60
N ALA A 21 48.84 21.82 15.47
CA ALA A 21 48.60 22.49 14.18
C ALA A 21 49.83 23.19 13.56
N SER A 22 51.00 23.15 14.23
CA SER A 22 52.11 24.09 13.93
C SER A 22 53.47 23.46 13.62
N VAL A 23 53.55 22.14 13.40
CA VAL A 23 54.80 21.44 13.01
C VAL A 23 54.53 20.37 11.95
N PHE A 24 54.41 20.75 10.67
CA PHE A 24 54.75 19.91 9.51
C PHE A 24 54.74 20.70 8.18
N THR A 25 55.69 21.64 8.02
CA THR A 25 56.01 22.24 6.71
C THR A 25 57.51 22.38 6.52
N LEU A 26 58.17 21.31 6.07
CA LEU A 26 59.46 21.35 5.36
C LEU A 26 59.62 20.02 4.56
N LEU A 27 59.85 20.18 3.26
CA LEU A 27 59.80 19.20 2.14
C LEU A 27 60.93 18.14 2.18
N PRO A 28 60.99 17.11 1.27
CA PRO A 28 60.25 16.95 0.00
C PRO A 28 59.77 15.52 -0.40
N GLN A 29 58.97 15.47 -1.49
CA GLN A 29 58.60 14.30 -2.35
C GLN A 29 57.79 13.13 -1.72
N GLY A 30 56.81 12.54 -2.41
CA GLY A 30 56.23 12.89 -3.71
C GLY A 30 54.99 12.05 -4.07
N GLY A 31 54.01 12.67 -4.74
CA GLY A 31 52.77 12.03 -5.19
C GLY A 31 51.85 13.07 -5.84
N LEU A 32 51.47 12.85 -7.09
CA LEU A 32 50.77 13.86 -7.91
C LEU A 32 49.26 13.87 -7.69
N VAL A 33 48.74 14.98 -7.17
CA VAL A 33 47.33 15.38 -7.33
C VAL A 33 47.31 16.84 -7.78
N ALA A 34 46.89 17.09 -9.02
CA ALA A 34 46.83 18.44 -9.57
C ALA A 34 45.59 19.18 -9.03
N LYS A 35 45.82 20.25 -8.25
CA LYS A 35 44.81 21.31 -8.06
C LYS A 35 44.92 22.30 -9.22
N ALA A 36 43.79 22.65 -9.83
CA ALA A 36 43.69 23.84 -10.66
C ALA A 36 43.29 25.03 -9.76
N GLU A 37 43.91 26.19 -9.99
CA GLU A 37 43.41 27.47 -9.49
C GLU A 37 42.49 28.09 -10.55
N GLU A 38 41.36 28.65 -10.14
CA GLU A 38 40.63 29.65 -10.94
C GLU A 38 40.55 30.96 -10.15
N LYS A 39 40.79 32.08 -10.86
CA LYS A 39 40.74 33.43 -10.30
C LYS A 39 39.44 34.11 -10.70
N SER A 40 38.74 34.70 -9.74
CA SER A 40 37.55 35.53 -9.99
C SER A 40 37.89 36.77 -10.85
N PRO A 41 36.94 37.24 -11.67
CA PRO A 41 36.55 38.64 -11.51
C PRO A 41 35.05 38.94 -11.70
N VAL A 42 34.53 39.78 -10.79
CA VAL A 42 33.63 40.94 -11.02
C VAL A 42 32.34 40.80 -11.88
N ALA A 43 31.21 41.03 -11.20
CA ALA A 43 29.90 41.55 -11.67
C ALA A 43 29.01 40.70 -12.62
N ALA A 44 27.73 40.59 -12.21
CA ALA A 44 26.61 40.12 -13.04
C ALA A 44 25.85 41.32 -13.64
N PRO A 45 25.02 41.16 -14.71
CA PRO A 45 23.64 40.68 -14.50
C PRO A 45 23.00 39.90 -15.69
N SER A 46 21.69 39.61 -15.53
CA SER A 46 20.68 39.25 -16.55
C SER A 46 20.64 37.82 -17.12
N VAL A 47 19.42 37.46 -17.55
CA VAL A 47 18.95 36.11 -17.93
C VAL A 47 19.68 35.57 -19.16
N VAL A 48 19.91 34.24 -19.15
CA VAL A 48 20.31 33.35 -20.25
C VAL A 48 20.56 34.06 -21.59
N THR A 49 21.80 34.52 -21.78
CA THR A 49 22.30 34.86 -23.11
C THR A 49 22.68 33.58 -23.86
N ALA A 50 22.02 33.35 -25.00
CA ALA A 50 22.49 32.37 -25.97
C ALA A 50 23.90 32.75 -26.47
N GLY A 51 24.83 31.79 -26.47
CA GLY A 51 26.21 31.99 -26.91
C GLY A 51 27.19 32.39 -25.80
N GLY A 52 27.83 31.39 -25.18
CA GLY A 52 28.77 31.59 -24.07
C GLY A 52 29.73 30.43 -23.84
N ALA A 53 30.38 29.94 -24.90
CA ALA A 53 31.41 28.87 -24.94
C ALA A 53 31.01 27.49 -24.33
N ASN A 54 31.05 26.44 -25.17
CA ASN A 54 30.95 25.01 -24.83
C ASN A 54 29.56 24.42 -24.51
N ASN A 55 28.46 25.14 -24.75
CA ASN A 55 27.11 24.61 -24.50
C ASN A 55 26.67 23.58 -25.57
N LEU A 56 26.81 22.30 -25.24
CA LEU A 56 26.09 21.19 -25.86
C LEU A 56 24.76 20.97 -25.11
N TRP A 57 23.63 21.04 -25.83
CA TRP A 57 22.29 20.82 -25.27
C TRP A 57 21.33 20.23 -26.30
N VAL A 58 20.21 19.69 -25.83
CA VAL A 58 19.13 19.16 -26.67
C VAL A 58 17.76 19.60 -26.17
N ASP A 59 16.79 19.54 -27.07
CA ASP A 59 15.36 19.55 -26.77
C ASP A 59 14.68 18.52 -27.68
N GLY A 60 13.74 17.76 -27.11
CA GLY A 60 12.86 16.84 -27.83
C GLY A 60 11.49 16.82 -27.17
N SER A 61 11.11 17.94 -26.55
CA SER A 61 9.86 18.14 -25.82
C SER A 61 8.92 19.02 -26.65
N SER A 62 7.63 18.69 -26.66
CA SER A 62 6.62 19.42 -27.43
C SER A 62 6.06 20.66 -26.71
N PHE A 63 6.70 21.11 -25.63
CA PHE A 63 6.04 21.91 -24.58
C PHE A 63 6.53 23.35 -24.39
N SER A 64 7.64 23.76 -25.01
CA SER A 64 7.90 25.18 -25.22
C SER A 64 8.72 25.45 -26.50
N LYS A 65 8.48 26.62 -27.11
CA LYS A 65 9.31 27.19 -28.20
C LYS A 65 9.80 28.60 -27.87
N GLU A 66 9.66 29.01 -26.61
CA GLU A 66 9.75 30.43 -26.21
C GLU A 66 10.72 30.69 -25.04
N ASN A 67 11.17 29.67 -24.28
CA ASN A 67 12.06 29.87 -23.13
C ASN A 67 12.96 28.63 -22.88
N ASP A 68 14.27 28.83 -22.66
CA ASP A 68 15.28 27.77 -22.40
C ASP A 68 15.14 27.06 -21.01
N TYR A 69 13.92 26.75 -20.55
CA TYR A 69 13.67 26.22 -19.20
C TYR A 69 13.64 24.69 -19.12
N ASP A 70 13.39 24.01 -20.22
CA ASP A 70 13.30 22.56 -20.43
C ASP A 70 14.58 21.98 -21.09
N ALA A 71 15.28 22.79 -21.89
CA ALA A 71 16.64 22.63 -22.41
C ALA A 71 17.58 21.67 -21.62
N ILE A 72 17.90 20.49 -22.16
CA ILE A 72 18.71 19.48 -21.46
C ILE A 72 20.20 19.60 -21.82
N LYS A 73 21.03 19.86 -20.81
CA LYS A 73 22.49 20.05 -20.96
C LYS A 73 23.27 18.74 -20.83
N TRP A 74 24.29 18.61 -21.66
CA TRP A 74 25.15 17.44 -21.67
C TRP A 74 26.08 17.44 -20.45
N HIS A 75 26.25 16.29 -19.82
CA HIS A 75 27.10 16.09 -18.66
C HIS A 75 28.44 15.47 -19.06
N TYR A 76 29.53 16.22 -18.96
CA TYR A 76 30.88 15.68 -19.14
C TYR A 76 31.38 15.00 -17.86
N ASN A 77 31.70 13.71 -17.96
CA ASN A 77 32.42 12.95 -16.95
C ASN A 77 33.92 12.98 -17.29
N SER A 78 34.71 13.62 -16.41
CA SER A 78 36.14 13.88 -16.64
C SER A 78 37.06 12.68 -16.37
N SER A 79 36.68 11.73 -15.52
CA SER A 79 37.47 10.51 -15.28
C SER A 79 37.29 9.48 -16.39
N GLU A 80 36.08 9.36 -16.93
CA GLU A 80 35.76 8.53 -18.10
C GLU A 80 36.08 9.22 -19.44
N LYS A 81 36.35 10.53 -19.42
CA LYS A 81 36.50 11.41 -20.60
C LYS A 81 35.34 11.30 -21.59
N LYS A 82 34.11 11.22 -21.05
CA LYS A 82 32.90 10.82 -21.75
C LYS A 82 31.75 11.78 -21.47
N TYR A 83 30.99 12.13 -22.50
CA TYR A 83 29.73 12.85 -22.34
C TYR A 83 28.58 11.90 -22.02
N TYR A 84 27.62 12.42 -21.28
CA TYR A 84 26.38 11.77 -20.90
C TYR A 84 25.21 12.70 -21.18
N LEU A 85 24.17 12.16 -21.80
CA LEU A 85 22.90 12.82 -21.98
C LEU A 85 21.85 11.98 -21.26
N TYR A 86 21.30 12.54 -20.19
CA TYR A 86 20.24 11.94 -19.37
C TYR A 86 18.93 12.59 -19.78
N LEU A 87 17.93 11.80 -20.17
CA LEU A 87 16.68 12.29 -20.76
C LEU A 87 15.46 11.79 -19.99
N PRO A 88 14.40 12.61 -19.83
CA PRO A 88 13.15 12.17 -19.23
C PRO A 88 12.37 11.26 -20.19
N SER A 89 11.43 10.48 -19.65
CA SER A 89 10.56 9.61 -20.46
C SER A 89 9.59 10.33 -21.40
N SER A 90 9.53 11.67 -21.35
CA SER A 90 8.68 12.52 -22.21
C SER A 90 9.37 13.05 -23.47
N VAL A 91 10.67 12.79 -23.66
CA VAL A 91 11.43 13.21 -24.85
C VAL A 91 11.36 12.14 -25.95
N ASP A 92 11.08 12.55 -27.20
CA ASP A 92 11.19 11.65 -28.35
C ASP A 92 12.65 11.57 -28.87
N LEU A 93 13.25 10.39 -28.78
CA LEU A 93 14.60 10.12 -29.29
C LEU A 93 14.69 10.09 -30.82
N ASN A 94 13.57 9.92 -31.53
CA ASN A 94 13.51 9.92 -32.99
C ASN A 94 13.48 11.34 -33.58
N ASN A 95 13.14 12.33 -32.75
CA ASN A 95 12.87 13.71 -33.15
C ASN A 95 13.59 14.70 -32.23
N LEU A 96 14.86 14.41 -31.91
CA LEU A 96 15.66 15.17 -30.95
C LEU A 96 16.37 16.35 -31.64
N THR A 97 16.09 17.58 -31.22
CA THR A 97 16.78 18.80 -31.68
C THR A 97 18.08 18.97 -30.89
N VAL A 98 19.20 19.17 -31.60
CA VAL A 98 20.54 19.12 -31.00
C VAL A 98 21.34 20.37 -31.30
N TRP A 99 21.75 21.10 -30.26
CA TRP A 99 22.60 22.27 -30.35
C TRP A 99 24.02 21.98 -29.87
N HIS A 100 24.99 22.57 -30.56
CA HIS A 100 26.41 22.34 -30.32
C HIS A 100 27.27 23.56 -30.67
N THR A 101 28.37 23.76 -29.94
CA THR A 101 29.38 24.78 -30.27
C THR A 101 30.58 24.21 -31.07
N PHE A 102 30.42 23.05 -31.72
CA PHE A 102 31.46 22.45 -32.56
C PHE A 102 31.71 23.26 -33.83
N SER A 103 32.83 24.00 -33.88
CA SER A 103 33.20 24.89 -34.99
C SER A 103 33.51 24.17 -36.31
N ASN A 104 33.97 22.92 -36.26
CA ASN A 104 34.20 22.08 -37.43
C ASN A 104 32.97 21.23 -37.82
N GLY A 105 31.77 21.63 -37.35
CA GLY A 105 30.54 20.85 -37.42
C GLY A 105 30.55 19.63 -36.50
N MET A 106 29.40 18.95 -36.40
CA MET A 106 29.26 17.71 -35.64
C MET A 106 28.89 16.55 -36.57
N LYS A 107 29.56 15.40 -36.43
CA LYS A 107 29.15 14.15 -37.06
C LYS A 107 28.96 13.05 -36.03
N VAL A 108 27.90 12.28 -36.15
CA VAL A 108 27.60 11.15 -35.28
C VAL A 108 27.30 9.93 -36.14
N ASN A 109 28.05 8.85 -35.93
CA ASN A 109 28.03 7.64 -36.77
C ASN A 109 28.17 7.95 -38.29
N GLY A 110 28.89 9.02 -38.63
CA GLY A 110 29.12 9.48 -40.01
C GLY A 110 28.09 10.49 -40.55
N LYS A 111 26.87 10.53 -40.01
CA LYS A 111 25.83 11.52 -40.37
C LYS A 111 26.20 12.89 -39.76
N THR A 112 26.26 13.91 -40.60
CA THR A 112 26.38 15.30 -40.13
C THR A 112 25.09 15.70 -39.42
N ILE A 113 25.24 16.41 -38.30
CA ILE A 113 24.16 17.09 -37.59
C ILE A 113 24.58 18.55 -37.50
N GLU A 114 23.72 19.46 -37.92
CA GLU A 114 23.94 20.91 -37.84
C GLU A 114 23.43 21.46 -36.49
N ASN A 115 23.93 22.63 -36.09
CA ASN A 115 23.57 23.23 -34.80
C ASN A 115 22.09 23.68 -34.79
N GLY A 116 21.27 23.03 -33.98
CA GLY A 116 19.81 23.23 -33.93
C GLY A 116 19.04 22.36 -34.90
N GLN A 117 19.68 21.34 -35.49
CA GLN A 117 19.00 20.37 -36.34
C GLN A 117 18.31 19.28 -35.50
N THR A 118 17.08 18.94 -35.88
CA THR A 118 16.32 17.79 -35.37
C THR A 118 16.76 16.49 -36.03
N THR A 119 16.97 15.41 -35.25
CA THR A 119 17.62 14.19 -35.72
C THR A 119 17.11 12.92 -35.04
N ASP A 120 17.17 11.83 -35.82
CA ASP A 120 16.81 10.44 -35.50
C ASP A 120 17.99 9.63 -34.95
N VAL A 121 19.21 10.14 -35.04
CA VAL A 121 20.44 9.37 -34.77
C VAL A 121 20.48 8.79 -33.36
N PHE A 122 19.78 9.43 -32.42
CA PHE A 122 19.72 9.05 -31.01
C PHE A 122 18.54 8.12 -30.65
N ALA A 123 17.72 7.69 -31.62
CA ALA A 123 16.50 6.89 -31.44
C ALA A 123 16.66 5.64 -30.57
N GLY A 124 17.78 4.92 -30.68
CA GLY A 124 18.06 3.70 -29.91
C GLY A 124 18.69 3.93 -28.53
N GLY A 125 19.07 5.16 -28.20
CA GLY A 125 19.91 5.48 -27.03
C GLY A 125 21.27 4.75 -27.06
N GLY A 126 21.93 4.67 -25.91
CA GLY A 126 23.19 3.92 -25.78
C GLY A 126 24.43 4.72 -26.17
N ASN A 127 25.42 4.09 -26.79
CA ASN A 127 26.77 4.65 -26.96
C ASN A 127 26.99 5.20 -28.38
N TYR A 128 27.55 6.41 -28.46
CA TYR A 128 27.79 7.13 -29.71
C TYR A 128 29.19 7.72 -29.77
N THR A 129 29.75 7.78 -30.97
CA THR A 129 31.01 8.49 -31.26
C THR A 129 30.71 9.75 -32.05
N ILE A 130 31.21 10.88 -31.56
CA ILE A 130 31.02 12.21 -32.13
C ILE A 130 32.35 12.68 -32.69
N GLN A 131 32.36 13.09 -33.95
CA GLN A 131 33.52 13.61 -34.65
C GLN A 131 33.34 15.10 -34.94
N SER A 132 34.40 15.89 -34.75
CA SER A 132 34.47 17.29 -35.15
C SER A 132 35.88 17.65 -35.60
N GLY A 133 36.07 17.84 -36.91
CA GLY A 133 37.40 17.91 -37.52
C GLY A 133 38.19 16.62 -37.26
N SER A 134 39.39 16.76 -36.71
CA SER A 134 40.24 15.63 -36.26
C SER A 134 39.86 15.04 -34.90
N ASN A 135 38.96 15.69 -34.15
CA ASN A 135 38.68 15.32 -32.77
C ASN A 135 37.54 14.30 -32.68
N SER A 136 37.63 13.40 -31.71
CA SER A 136 36.64 12.36 -31.42
C SER A 136 36.24 12.40 -29.95
N TYR A 137 34.94 12.32 -29.67
CA TYR A 137 34.35 12.37 -28.33
C TYR A 137 33.35 11.23 -28.17
N SER A 138 33.34 10.59 -27.00
CA SER A 138 32.38 9.53 -26.67
C SER A 138 31.16 10.12 -25.95
N LEU A 139 29.95 9.70 -26.35
CA LEU A 139 28.68 10.05 -25.71
C LEU A 139 27.95 8.77 -25.25
N THR A 140 27.23 8.86 -24.14
CA THR A 140 26.14 7.94 -23.80
C THR A 140 24.82 8.70 -23.76
N VAL A 141 23.81 8.24 -24.47
CA VAL A 141 22.41 8.67 -24.30
C VAL A 141 21.70 7.66 -23.41
N MET A 142 21.06 8.15 -22.36
CA MET A 142 20.26 7.38 -21.41
C MET A 142 18.92 8.08 -21.22
N GLN A 143 17.85 7.30 -21.04
CA GLN A 143 16.50 7.84 -20.82
C GLN A 143 15.83 7.11 -19.64
N SER A 144 14.95 7.80 -18.91
CA SER A 144 14.00 7.16 -18.00
C SER A 144 12.75 6.64 -18.72
N THR A 145 11.90 5.92 -18.00
CA THR A 145 10.68 5.30 -18.52
C THR A 145 9.56 5.43 -17.50
N ASN A 146 8.40 5.96 -17.90
CA ASN A 146 7.18 5.98 -17.08
C ASN A 146 7.33 6.60 -15.66
N ILE A 147 8.09 7.70 -15.54
CA ILE A 147 8.13 8.51 -14.32
C ILE A 147 7.98 10.00 -14.64
N ASN A 148 7.69 10.81 -13.62
CA ASN A 148 7.49 12.24 -13.79
C ASN A 148 8.84 12.99 -13.93
N THR A 149 8.80 14.28 -14.21
CA THR A 149 9.99 15.13 -14.36
C THR A 149 9.79 16.53 -13.77
N LEU A 150 10.83 17.09 -13.15
CA LEU A 150 10.89 18.47 -12.68
C LEU A 150 12.06 19.21 -13.32
N PHE A 151 11.77 20.21 -14.15
CA PHE A 151 12.75 21.21 -14.58
C PHE A 151 12.68 22.40 -13.63
N ILE A 152 13.76 22.65 -12.89
CA ILE A 152 13.92 23.73 -11.93
C ILE A 152 14.88 24.76 -12.52
N THR A 153 14.36 25.93 -12.94
CA THR A 153 15.20 27.06 -13.34
C THR A 153 15.32 28.04 -12.17
N THR A 154 16.50 28.08 -11.55
CA THR A 154 16.88 28.99 -10.47
C THR A 154 17.33 30.35 -11.01
N LYS A 155 17.13 31.44 -10.23
CA LYS A 155 17.52 32.81 -10.62
C LYS A 155 19.02 33.05 -10.60
N SER A 156 19.78 32.38 -9.74
CA SER A 156 21.26 32.47 -9.75
C SER A 156 21.91 31.69 -10.90
N GLY A 157 21.16 30.81 -11.57
CA GLY A 157 21.67 29.89 -12.59
C GLY A 157 22.21 28.56 -12.05
N SER A 158 22.41 28.43 -10.74
CA SER A 158 22.96 27.24 -10.08
C SER A 158 22.26 26.89 -8.77
N LEU A 159 22.66 25.77 -8.14
CA LEU A 159 22.40 25.48 -6.72
C LEU A 159 23.68 25.50 -5.88
N ASP A 160 24.84 25.88 -6.44
CA ASP A 160 26.12 25.81 -5.72
C ASP A 160 26.15 26.64 -4.43
N GLU A 161 25.49 27.81 -4.39
CA GLU A 161 25.34 28.58 -3.14
C GLU A 161 24.37 27.91 -2.15
N VAL A 162 23.29 27.28 -2.63
CA VAL A 162 22.33 26.54 -1.78
C VAL A 162 23.01 25.32 -1.14
N ASN A 163 23.89 24.63 -1.87
CA ASN A 163 24.58 23.42 -1.42
C ASN A 163 25.64 23.69 -0.33
N LYS A 164 26.08 24.94 -0.16
CA LYS A 164 26.97 25.34 0.95
C LYS A 164 26.28 25.32 2.31
N SER A 165 24.97 25.57 2.39
CA SER A 165 24.25 25.69 3.67
C SER A 165 22.74 25.52 3.56
N LYS A 166 22.13 24.76 4.48
CA LYS A 166 20.66 24.66 4.65
C LYS A 166 19.95 25.99 4.94
N ALA A 167 20.69 27.05 5.28
CA ALA A 167 20.16 28.40 5.45
C ALA A 167 20.04 29.17 4.11
N ASN A 168 20.86 28.81 3.12
CA ASN A 168 20.90 29.47 1.81
C ASN A 168 19.68 29.06 0.97
N LYS A 169 19.19 30.00 0.16
CA LYS A 169 17.92 29.94 -0.55
C LYS A 169 18.10 30.54 -1.94
N ASP A 170 17.49 29.94 -2.96
CA ASP A 170 17.24 30.59 -4.25
C ASP A 170 15.74 30.48 -4.61
N SER A 171 15.32 31.09 -5.70
CA SER A 171 13.95 31.14 -6.22
C SER A 171 13.99 31.05 -7.75
N GLY A 172 12.84 31.03 -8.43
CA GLY A 172 12.80 30.93 -9.90
C GLY A 172 11.48 30.37 -10.42
N ASN A 173 11.55 29.41 -11.34
CA ASN A 173 10.40 28.72 -11.92
C ASN A 173 10.61 27.19 -11.91
N ILE A 174 9.51 26.45 -11.89
CA ILE A 174 9.46 25.00 -12.13
C ILE A 174 8.54 24.72 -13.31
N VAL A 175 9.00 23.94 -14.28
CA VAL A 175 8.14 23.18 -15.20
C VAL A 175 8.07 21.76 -14.66
N TYR A 176 6.87 21.24 -14.43
CA TYR A 176 6.64 19.87 -13.99
C TYR A 176 5.89 19.11 -15.08
N VAL A 177 6.39 17.92 -15.42
CA VAL A 177 5.86 17.06 -16.49
C VAL A 177 5.46 15.73 -15.87
N ASP A 178 4.22 15.30 -16.04
CA ASP A 178 3.77 14.00 -15.53
C ASP A 178 4.29 12.82 -16.38
N LYS A 179 4.15 11.59 -15.87
CA LYS A 179 4.54 10.36 -16.57
C LYS A 179 3.74 10.05 -17.85
N LYS A 180 2.74 10.84 -18.21
CA LYS A 180 2.02 10.82 -19.51
C LYS A 180 2.49 11.91 -20.47
N GLY A 181 3.41 12.78 -20.05
CA GLY A 181 3.93 13.90 -20.82
C GLY A 181 3.21 15.24 -20.58
N ASN A 182 2.19 15.33 -19.73
CA ASN A 182 1.49 16.60 -19.51
C ASN A 182 2.38 17.59 -18.75
N ALA A 183 2.74 18.70 -19.39
CA ALA A 183 3.59 19.74 -18.80
C ALA A 183 2.80 20.93 -18.25
N ALA A 184 3.25 21.49 -17.12
CA ALA A 184 2.72 22.74 -16.56
C ALA A 184 3.78 23.53 -15.78
N THR A 185 3.59 24.84 -15.66
CA THR A 185 4.58 25.76 -15.07
C THR A 185 4.08 26.42 -13.78
N VAL A 186 4.96 26.58 -12.80
CA VAL A 186 4.68 27.26 -11.53
C VAL A 186 5.90 28.05 -11.02
N ALA A 187 5.67 29.22 -10.44
CA ALA A 187 6.71 30.01 -9.80
C ALA A 187 7.26 29.33 -8.53
N LEU A 188 8.57 29.41 -8.33
CA LEU A 188 9.30 28.87 -7.19
C LEU A 188 9.72 30.02 -6.27
N ASP A 189 9.00 30.20 -5.15
CA ASP A 189 9.33 31.17 -4.10
C ASP A 189 10.67 30.85 -3.44
N GLN A 190 10.96 29.56 -3.24
CA GLN A 190 12.14 29.10 -2.50
C GLN A 190 12.55 27.68 -2.91
N ILE A 191 13.84 27.44 -3.09
CA ILE A 191 14.51 26.15 -2.93
C ILE A 191 15.63 26.31 -1.89
N LYS A 192 15.70 25.38 -0.93
CA LYS A 192 16.77 25.32 0.08
C LYS A 192 17.11 23.87 0.47
N GLY A 193 18.23 23.67 1.14
CA GLY A 193 18.60 22.36 1.70
C GLY A 193 17.68 21.85 2.82
N ARG A 194 17.55 20.52 2.95
CA ARG A 194 16.86 19.82 4.05
C ARG A 194 17.70 18.67 4.65
N GLY A 195 17.15 18.00 5.67
CA GLY A 195 17.71 16.79 6.25
C GLY A 195 18.92 17.03 7.17
N ASN A 196 19.33 16.00 7.90
CA ASN A 196 20.50 16.02 8.77
C ASN A 196 21.57 15.08 8.21
N SER A 197 21.49 13.78 8.49
CA SER A 197 22.45 12.76 8.02
C SER A 197 22.65 12.78 6.50
N SER A 198 21.57 12.89 5.72
CA SER A 198 21.62 12.93 4.25
C SER A 198 22.21 14.24 3.70
N TRP A 199 22.10 15.35 4.43
CA TRP A 199 22.79 16.60 4.05
C TRP A 199 24.30 16.49 4.27
N GLU A 200 24.70 15.90 5.40
CA GLU A 200 26.11 15.61 5.69
C GLU A 200 26.69 14.61 4.67
N ALA A 201 25.94 13.57 4.32
CA ALA A 201 26.32 12.58 3.32
C ALA A 201 26.44 13.18 1.92
N ALA A 202 25.52 14.06 1.52
CA ALA A 202 25.62 14.82 0.27
C ALA A 202 26.86 15.71 0.22
N GLN A 203 27.24 16.36 1.33
CA GLN A 203 28.45 17.19 1.42
C GLN A 203 29.76 16.40 1.40
N LYS A 204 29.77 15.16 1.92
CA LYS A 204 31.01 14.39 2.14
C LYS A 204 31.25 13.25 1.16
N LEU A 205 30.21 12.69 0.55
CA LEU A 205 30.29 11.42 -0.19
C LEU A 205 29.46 11.40 -1.48
N PHE A 206 28.15 11.69 -1.39
CA PHE A 206 27.22 11.40 -2.48
C PHE A 206 27.07 12.53 -3.50
N TYR A 207 27.37 13.78 -3.12
CA TYR A 207 27.22 14.99 -3.96
C TYR A 207 25.82 15.20 -4.56
N LYS A 208 24.80 14.53 -4.00
CA LYS A 208 23.39 14.58 -4.36
C LYS A 208 22.60 15.09 -3.16
N TYR A 209 22.15 16.34 -3.21
CA TYR A 209 21.61 17.06 -2.05
C TYR A 209 20.08 16.95 -1.97
N PRO A 210 19.48 16.68 -0.80
CA PRO A 210 18.03 16.74 -0.62
C PRO A 210 17.56 18.17 -0.37
N TYR A 211 16.40 18.54 -0.93
CA TYR A 211 15.88 19.91 -0.87
C TYR A 211 14.46 20.01 -0.31
N ASN A 212 14.11 21.19 0.19
CA ASN A 212 12.73 21.64 0.35
C ASN A 212 12.44 22.75 -0.67
N ILE A 213 11.27 22.70 -1.29
CA ILE A 213 10.79 23.73 -2.23
C ILE A 213 9.49 24.38 -1.75
N LYS A 214 9.30 25.65 -2.07
CA LYS A 214 8.07 26.42 -1.87
C LYS A 214 7.63 27.04 -3.20
N LEU A 215 6.43 26.70 -3.63
CA LEU A 215 5.76 27.21 -4.83
C LEU A 215 4.95 28.47 -4.50
N GLY A 216 4.84 29.40 -5.46
CA GLY A 216 4.13 30.66 -5.26
C GLY A 216 2.62 30.50 -5.00
N LYS A 217 2.00 29.45 -5.54
CA LYS A 217 0.57 29.10 -5.32
C LYS A 217 0.42 27.63 -4.92
N LYS A 218 -0.63 27.29 -4.14
CA LYS A 218 -0.95 25.88 -3.82
C LYS A 218 -1.21 25.14 -5.13
N THR A 219 -0.38 24.16 -5.44
CA THR A 219 -0.34 23.46 -6.74
C THR A 219 -0.35 21.97 -6.49
N ALA A 220 -1.02 21.19 -7.34
CA ALA A 220 -1.01 19.73 -7.29
C ALA A 220 0.13 19.21 -8.17
N LEU A 221 1.22 18.72 -7.57
CA LEU A 221 2.29 18.07 -8.32
C LEU A 221 1.93 16.60 -8.52
N PHE A 222 1.95 16.14 -9.77
CA PHE A 222 1.78 14.72 -10.16
C PHE A 222 0.53 14.04 -9.58
N GLY A 223 -0.58 14.78 -9.43
CA GLY A 223 -1.85 14.30 -8.90
C GLY A 223 -2.02 14.40 -7.37
N MET A 224 -0.93 14.64 -6.62
CA MET A 224 -0.95 14.81 -5.17
C MET A 224 -1.69 16.09 -4.74
N LYS A 225 -2.28 16.12 -3.53
CA LYS A 225 -3.11 17.23 -3.02
C LYS A 225 -2.36 18.56 -3.02
N LYS A 226 -3.07 19.64 -3.35
CA LYS A 226 -2.50 20.98 -3.57
C LYS A 226 -1.78 21.53 -2.33
N SER A 227 -0.45 21.74 -2.42
CA SER A 227 0.34 22.44 -1.40
C SER A 227 1.26 23.50 -2.03
N LYS A 228 1.72 24.45 -1.21
CA LYS A 228 2.86 25.32 -1.58
C LYS A 228 4.19 24.63 -1.30
N LYS A 229 4.32 23.81 -0.24
CA LYS A 229 5.62 23.31 0.23
C LYS A 229 5.76 21.81 -0.04
N TRP A 230 6.92 21.40 -0.54
CA TRP A 230 7.22 20.01 -0.93
C TRP A 230 8.68 19.65 -0.59
N CYS A 231 8.94 18.36 -0.41
CA CYS A 231 10.28 17.82 -0.18
C CYS A 231 10.77 17.05 -1.42
N LEU A 232 12.05 17.20 -1.75
CA LEU A 232 12.77 16.40 -2.74
C LEU A 232 13.74 15.50 -1.97
N LEU A 233 13.36 14.24 -1.72
CA LEU A 233 14.22 13.28 -1.01
C LEU A 233 15.25 12.69 -1.98
N ALA A 234 16.52 12.71 -1.57
CA ALA A 234 17.61 12.18 -2.37
C ALA A 234 17.66 10.64 -2.39
N ASN A 235 17.10 9.96 -1.37
CA ASN A 235 17.20 8.51 -1.16
C ASN A 235 18.64 8.00 -1.44
N ASP A 236 19.62 8.69 -0.86
CA ASP A 236 21.05 8.49 -1.10
C ASP A 236 21.66 7.37 -0.23
N PHE A 237 21.10 7.14 0.96
CA PHE A 237 21.36 5.90 1.70
C PHE A 237 20.62 4.69 1.11
N ASP A 238 19.39 4.87 0.64
CA ASP A 238 18.59 3.78 0.06
C ASP A 238 18.97 3.49 -1.40
N GLN A 239 19.91 2.56 -1.59
CA GLN A 239 20.34 2.10 -2.92
C GLN A 239 19.28 1.28 -3.69
N SER A 240 18.13 0.98 -3.09
CA SER A 240 16.94 0.50 -3.81
C SER A 240 16.06 1.65 -4.33
N LEU A 241 16.20 2.86 -3.79
CA LEU A 241 15.34 4.04 -3.96
C LEU A 241 13.87 3.88 -3.53
N ILE A 242 13.46 2.69 -3.08
CA ILE A 242 12.06 2.27 -2.90
C ILE A 242 11.53 2.43 -1.48
N ARG A 243 12.38 2.32 -0.45
CA ARG A 243 11.96 2.05 0.95
C ARG A 243 10.92 3.05 1.47
N ASN A 244 11.20 4.35 1.29
CA ASN A 244 10.28 5.44 1.63
C ASN A 244 8.93 5.33 0.89
N LYS A 245 8.93 5.22 -0.44
CA LYS A 245 7.66 5.17 -1.20
C LYS A 245 6.86 3.91 -0.89
N PHE A 246 7.52 2.76 -0.77
CA PHE A 246 6.87 1.50 -0.43
C PHE A 246 6.05 1.58 0.86
N ILE A 247 6.64 2.09 1.96
CA ILE A 247 5.92 2.18 3.24
C ILE A 247 4.91 3.32 3.27
N TYR A 248 5.14 4.43 2.56
CA TYR A 248 4.14 5.50 2.40
C TYR A 248 2.91 5.02 1.62
N ASP A 249 3.09 4.30 0.51
CA ASP A 249 1.99 3.75 -0.28
C ASP A 249 1.21 2.69 0.53
N ILE A 250 1.90 1.81 1.27
CA ILE A 250 1.28 0.82 2.18
C ILE A 250 0.46 1.51 3.28
N ALA A 251 1.03 2.48 3.99
CA ALA A 251 0.34 3.13 5.11
C ALA A 251 -0.82 4.03 4.64
N GLN A 252 -0.71 4.65 3.46
CA GLN A 252 -1.80 5.39 2.85
C GLN A 252 -2.99 4.47 2.52
N ASP A 253 -2.74 3.33 1.89
CA ASP A 253 -3.79 2.39 1.48
C ASP A 253 -4.37 1.62 2.67
N ALA A 254 -3.58 1.40 3.74
CA ALA A 254 -4.08 0.93 5.03
C ALA A 254 -4.91 1.99 5.79
N GLY A 255 -4.98 3.22 5.28
CA GLY A 255 -5.79 4.31 5.85
C GLY A 255 -5.18 4.99 7.06
N LEU A 256 -3.86 4.94 7.24
CA LEU A 256 -3.16 5.75 8.26
C LEU A 256 -3.17 7.22 7.81
N LYS A 257 -3.92 8.04 8.54
CA LYS A 257 -4.17 9.46 8.23
C LYS A 257 -2.86 10.24 8.03
N TYR A 258 -2.93 11.19 7.11
CA TYR A 258 -1.89 12.18 6.81
C TYR A 258 -0.52 11.65 6.34
N THR A 259 -0.41 10.33 6.10
CA THR A 259 0.74 9.68 5.45
C THR A 259 1.20 10.44 4.19
N PRO A 260 2.50 10.67 3.97
CA PRO A 260 3.00 11.50 2.87
C PRO A 260 2.65 10.95 1.48
N GLU A 261 1.85 11.70 0.71
CA GLU A 261 1.72 11.47 -0.73
C GLU A 261 3.09 11.67 -1.40
N SER A 262 3.54 10.70 -2.21
CA SER A 262 4.86 10.74 -2.85
C SER A 262 4.91 10.12 -4.25
N GLU A 263 5.66 10.74 -5.16
CA GLU A 263 5.85 10.31 -6.56
C GLU A 263 7.34 10.46 -6.97
N TYR A 264 7.84 9.57 -7.83
CA TYR A 264 9.19 9.72 -8.39
C TYR A 264 9.23 10.81 -9.46
N ALA A 265 10.32 11.58 -9.49
CA ALA A 265 10.67 12.44 -10.62
C ALA A 265 12.17 12.42 -10.93
N ASP A 266 12.53 12.45 -12.21
CA ASP A 266 13.85 12.94 -12.60
C ASP A 266 13.89 14.47 -12.46
N VAL A 267 14.92 15.02 -11.84
CA VAL A 267 15.03 16.46 -11.60
C VAL A 267 16.18 17.05 -12.41
N TYR A 268 15.93 18.17 -13.08
CA TYR A 268 16.89 18.92 -13.91
C TYR A 268 16.97 20.36 -13.39
N GLN A 269 18.18 20.84 -13.09
CA GLN A 269 18.44 22.19 -12.58
C GLN A 269 19.09 23.05 -13.66
N ASN A 270 18.38 24.08 -14.15
CA ASN A 270 18.78 24.93 -15.28
C ASN A 270 19.38 24.09 -16.44
N GLY A 271 18.69 22.99 -16.79
CA GLY A 271 19.07 22.02 -17.82
C GLY A 271 20.05 20.90 -17.41
N LYS A 272 20.77 21.03 -16.30
CA LYS A 272 21.66 20.00 -15.76
C LYS A 272 20.83 18.98 -14.99
N TYR A 273 20.69 17.73 -15.46
CA TYR A 273 20.15 16.63 -14.64
C TYR A 273 20.78 16.65 -13.24
N ILE A 274 20.04 16.36 -12.16
CA ILE A 274 20.56 16.26 -10.78
C ILE A 274 20.10 14.98 -10.05
N GLY A 275 19.51 14.01 -10.75
CA GLY A 275 19.16 12.69 -10.23
C GLY A 275 17.66 12.40 -10.19
N ASN A 276 17.35 11.14 -9.87
CA ASN A 276 16.04 10.72 -9.39
C ASN A 276 15.79 11.33 -8.00
N TYR A 277 14.59 11.83 -7.72
CA TYR A 277 14.15 12.17 -6.36
C TYR A 277 12.78 11.56 -6.10
N LEU A 278 12.52 11.21 -4.84
CA LEU A 278 11.16 11.01 -4.37
C LEU A 278 10.60 12.38 -3.97
N VAL A 279 9.67 12.88 -4.78
CA VAL A 279 8.94 14.13 -4.53
C VAL A 279 7.82 13.80 -3.56
N THR A 280 7.88 14.34 -2.35
CA THR A 280 6.91 14.01 -1.30
C THR A 280 6.31 15.26 -0.66
N SER A 281 5.10 15.07 -0.14
CA SER A 281 4.46 16.01 0.76
C SER A 281 5.32 16.32 1.98
N LYS A 282 5.38 17.59 2.37
CA LYS A 282 6.00 17.98 3.66
C LYS A 282 5.03 17.64 4.80
N ILE A 283 5.59 17.16 5.92
CA ILE A 283 4.92 17.07 7.23
C ILE A 283 4.70 18.49 7.78
N GLU A 284 3.43 18.90 7.89
CA GLU A 284 2.95 20.15 8.49
C GLU A 284 1.42 20.24 8.56
N VAL A 285 0.95 21.15 9.40
CA VAL A 285 -0.44 21.59 9.44
C VAL A 285 -0.77 22.39 8.18
N ASP A 286 -1.78 21.92 7.44
CA ASP A 286 -2.44 22.55 6.30
C ASP A 286 -3.69 21.71 5.98
N SER A 287 -4.79 22.31 5.55
CA SER A 287 -6.02 21.57 5.24
C SER A 287 -5.95 20.62 4.04
N ASN A 288 -4.84 20.59 3.31
CA ASN A 288 -4.53 19.53 2.33
C ASN A 288 -3.47 18.52 2.83
N ARG A 289 -3.04 18.62 4.09
CA ARG A 289 -2.03 17.79 4.77
C ARG A 289 -2.57 17.32 6.11
N ILE A 290 -1.98 17.76 7.22
CA ILE A 290 -2.48 17.51 8.57
C ILE A 290 -3.54 18.57 8.84
N ASP A 291 -4.80 18.23 8.62
CA ASP A 291 -5.93 19.12 8.90
C ASP A 291 -6.22 19.03 10.41
N VAL A 292 -5.78 20.05 11.13
CA VAL A 292 -6.02 20.36 12.55
C VAL A 292 -6.05 21.87 12.69
N TYR A 293 -6.59 22.39 13.80
CA TYR A 293 -6.63 23.82 14.10
C TYR A 293 -5.25 24.50 13.94
N ASP A 294 -5.19 25.64 13.24
CA ASP A 294 -3.94 26.37 13.01
C ASP A 294 -3.54 27.20 14.25
N LEU A 295 -3.05 26.52 15.30
CA LEU A 295 -2.69 27.18 16.56
C LEU A 295 -1.56 28.20 16.38
N GLU A 296 -0.62 27.97 15.46
CA GLU A 296 0.46 28.92 15.17
C GLU A 296 -0.06 30.16 14.44
N GLY A 297 -0.82 29.98 13.36
CA GLY A 297 -1.40 31.09 12.59
C GLY A 297 -2.35 31.96 13.41
N ASN A 298 -3.17 31.35 14.28
CA ASN A 298 -4.03 32.09 15.20
C ASN A 298 -3.25 32.78 16.33
N THR A 299 -2.11 32.21 16.78
CA THR A 299 -1.24 32.86 17.79
C THR A 299 -0.48 34.04 17.19
N GLU A 300 0.04 33.92 15.96
CA GLU A 300 0.64 35.03 15.19
C GLU A 300 -0.40 36.15 14.98
N ALA A 301 -1.64 35.81 14.58
CA ALA A 301 -2.72 36.77 14.41
C ALA A 301 -3.16 37.51 15.69
N ALA A 302 -2.85 36.97 16.88
CA ALA A 302 -3.14 37.59 18.17
C ALA A 302 -2.04 38.56 18.67
N ASN A 303 -0.93 38.70 17.95
CA ASN A 303 0.26 39.42 18.42
C ASN A 303 0.77 40.45 17.37
N ASP A 304 1.24 41.62 17.82
CA ASP A 304 1.64 42.72 16.93
C ASP A 304 2.98 42.49 16.17
N LYS A 305 3.59 41.31 16.28
CA LYS A 305 4.95 41.01 15.80
C LYS A 305 5.10 39.53 15.43
N PRO A 306 6.00 39.21 14.47
CA PRO A 306 6.42 37.84 14.17
C PRO A 306 6.76 37.03 15.42
N LEU A 307 6.22 35.82 15.53
CA LEU A 307 6.45 34.96 16.69
C LEU A 307 7.94 34.61 16.89
N ASP A 308 8.74 34.62 15.82
CA ASP A 308 10.20 34.40 15.86
C ASP A 308 11.01 35.55 16.49
N SER A 309 10.38 36.72 16.70
CA SER A 309 11.01 37.90 17.31
C SER A 309 10.94 37.89 18.85
N TYR A 310 10.14 37.01 19.46
CA TYR A 310 9.99 36.90 20.90
C TYR A 310 11.10 36.03 21.52
N SER A 311 11.49 36.36 22.76
CA SER A 311 12.55 35.62 23.45
C SER A 311 12.09 34.21 23.86
N ARG A 312 13.00 33.23 23.81
CA ARG A 312 12.76 31.87 24.32
C ARG A 312 12.80 31.86 25.86
N GLY A 313 12.06 30.93 26.47
CA GLY A 313 11.95 30.73 27.91
C GLY A 313 11.91 29.25 28.30
N GLY A 314 12.00 28.98 29.61
CA GLY A 314 12.07 27.62 30.15
C GLY A 314 13.47 27.01 30.06
N SER A 315 13.52 25.68 30.12
CA SER A 315 14.74 24.89 30.25
C SER A 315 15.38 24.57 28.88
N ILE A 316 15.69 25.61 28.10
CA ILE A 316 16.06 25.54 26.67
C ILE A 316 17.10 24.44 26.35
N ASN A 317 18.16 24.33 27.16
CA ASN A 317 19.28 23.38 26.95
C ASN A 317 19.20 22.12 27.84
N SER A 318 18.04 21.81 28.44
CA SER A 318 17.90 20.68 29.37
C SER A 318 17.16 19.51 28.74
N VAL A 319 17.72 18.32 28.92
CA VAL A 319 17.08 17.01 28.66
C VAL A 319 16.77 16.25 29.97
N SER A 320 16.58 16.99 31.06
CA SER A 320 16.13 16.44 32.34
C SER A 320 14.63 16.17 32.34
N ALA A 321 14.20 15.14 33.09
CA ALA A 321 12.79 14.79 33.27
C ALA A 321 11.95 16.00 33.73
N ASP A 322 10.67 16.03 33.31
CA ASP A 322 9.67 17.04 33.71
C ASP A 322 10.00 18.50 33.32
N THR A 323 10.90 18.72 32.35
CA THR A 323 11.29 20.06 31.88
C THR A 323 10.58 20.48 30.59
N TYR A 324 10.55 21.78 30.29
CA TYR A 324 9.96 22.31 29.05
C TYR A 324 10.53 23.68 28.65
N LYS A 325 10.40 24.02 27.37
CA LYS A 325 10.90 25.22 26.71
C LYS A 325 9.82 25.80 25.78
N TYR A 326 9.74 27.11 25.71
CA TYR A 326 8.63 27.84 25.08
C TYR A 326 9.08 29.22 24.58
N VAL A 327 8.20 29.95 23.91
CA VAL A 327 8.41 31.35 23.49
C VAL A 327 7.63 32.29 24.42
N ASN A 328 8.21 33.43 24.80
CA ASN A 328 7.60 34.44 25.69
C ASN A 328 6.58 35.32 24.93
N ILE A 329 5.57 34.68 24.35
CA ILE A 329 4.46 35.32 23.62
C ILE A 329 3.48 35.93 24.66
N PRO A 330 3.05 37.20 24.51
CA PRO A 330 2.21 37.88 25.50
C PRO A 330 0.71 37.56 25.36
N ASN A 331 0.20 37.38 24.13
CA ASN A 331 -1.22 37.16 23.85
C ASN A 331 -1.47 35.74 23.34
N GLU A 332 -2.55 35.12 23.81
CA GLU A 332 -3.11 33.89 23.22
C GLU A 332 -4.16 34.24 22.14
N PRO A 333 -4.51 33.29 21.24
CA PRO A 333 -5.73 33.37 20.43
C PRO A 333 -6.97 33.73 21.26
N ALA A 334 -7.88 34.53 20.69
CA ALA A 334 -9.04 35.08 21.42
C ALA A 334 -10.02 34.01 21.91
N ASP A 335 -10.11 32.89 21.21
CA ASP A 335 -10.85 31.67 21.57
C ASP A 335 -10.18 30.85 22.68
N LEU A 336 -8.95 31.17 23.08
CA LEU A 336 -8.18 30.56 24.18
C LEU A 336 -7.88 31.52 25.34
N ALA A 337 -8.02 32.85 25.12
CA ALA A 337 -7.60 33.90 26.05
C ALA A 337 -8.21 33.77 27.46
N ASP A 338 -9.54 33.58 27.54
CA ASP A 338 -10.31 33.50 28.79
C ASP A 338 -10.38 32.08 29.39
N LYS A 339 -9.60 31.11 28.89
CA LYS A 339 -9.77 29.67 29.22
C LYS A 339 -8.60 29.08 29.99
N ASP A 340 -8.84 28.80 31.27
CA ASP A 340 -7.95 28.05 32.16
C ASP A 340 -8.15 26.50 32.10
N SER A 341 -9.07 26.00 31.26
CA SER A 341 -9.47 24.59 31.24
C SER A 341 -8.56 23.67 30.40
N LYS A 342 -8.35 22.44 30.88
CA LYS A 342 -7.55 21.37 30.25
C LYS A 342 -8.16 20.74 28.99
N GLU A 343 -9.31 21.23 28.54
CA GLU A 343 -10.12 20.49 27.56
C GLU A 343 -9.93 21.00 26.13
N GLN A 344 -9.67 22.31 25.94
CA GLN A 344 -9.94 22.98 24.66
C GLN A 344 -8.73 23.56 23.91
N TYR A 345 -7.51 23.07 24.15
CA TYR A 345 -6.38 23.37 23.25
C TYR A 345 -6.16 22.20 22.27
N GLY A 346 -5.90 22.55 21.01
CA GLY A 346 -5.66 21.63 19.91
C GLY A 346 -4.82 22.31 18.83
N GLY A 347 -4.60 21.64 17.70
CA GLY A 347 -3.69 22.13 16.66
C GLY A 347 -2.23 21.77 16.90
N TYR A 348 -1.99 20.69 17.65
CA TYR A 348 -0.63 20.22 17.96
C TYR A 348 -0.16 19.18 16.96
N LEU A 349 1.07 19.36 16.48
CA LEU A 349 1.87 18.35 15.82
C LEU A 349 3.17 18.17 16.61
N LEU A 350 3.36 16.97 17.15
CA LEU A 350 4.47 16.58 17.99
C LEU A 350 5.41 15.63 17.25
N GLU A 351 6.70 15.70 17.57
CA GLU A 351 7.75 14.79 17.10
C GLU A 351 8.60 14.35 18.30
N PHE A 352 8.95 13.06 18.38
CA PHE A 352 9.99 12.59 19.31
C PHE A 352 11.38 12.94 18.75
N GLU A 353 12.35 13.26 19.60
CA GLU A 353 13.68 13.68 19.14
C GLU A 353 14.79 13.23 20.11
N LEU A 354 16.02 13.08 19.61
CA LEU A 354 17.18 12.62 20.35
C LEU A 354 17.71 13.69 21.33
N ASP A 355 18.33 13.22 22.41
CA ASP A 355 19.02 14.01 23.44
C ASP A 355 19.90 15.14 22.88
N GLU A 356 20.68 14.85 21.83
CA GLU A 356 21.62 15.79 21.22
C GLU A 356 20.96 16.82 20.29
N ARG A 357 19.79 16.51 19.73
CA ARG A 357 19.06 17.35 18.78
C ARG A 357 17.97 18.19 19.43
N TYR A 358 17.39 17.71 20.53
CA TYR A 358 16.34 18.42 21.27
C TYR A 358 16.68 19.89 21.58
N PRO A 359 17.90 20.31 21.97
CA PRO A 359 18.19 21.73 22.27
C PRO A 359 17.99 22.70 21.09
N ASP A 360 18.22 22.26 19.86
CA ASP A 360 18.15 23.11 18.65
C ASP A 360 16.71 23.51 18.30
N GLU A 361 15.74 22.61 18.55
CA GLU A 361 14.31 22.80 18.29
C GLU A 361 13.70 23.90 19.18
N ILE A 362 12.75 24.69 18.65
CA ILE A 362 12.26 25.93 19.29
C ILE A 362 11.45 25.66 20.57
N SER A 363 10.35 24.91 20.47
CA SER A 363 9.41 24.61 21.56
C SER A 363 9.34 23.11 21.84
N GLY A 364 9.08 22.72 23.09
CA GLY A 364 9.07 21.30 23.47
C GLY A 364 9.06 21.03 24.96
N PHE A 365 8.97 19.76 25.32
CA PHE A 365 9.05 19.26 26.68
C PHE A 365 9.81 17.93 26.76
N VAL A 366 10.16 17.55 27.98
CA VAL A 366 10.72 16.26 28.34
C VAL A 366 9.83 15.67 29.43
N SER A 367 9.26 14.49 29.17
CA SER A 367 8.28 13.86 30.06
C SER A 367 8.90 13.36 31.38
N ALA A 368 8.07 12.87 32.30
CA ALA A 368 8.57 12.23 33.54
C ALA A 368 9.33 10.92 33.24
N LYS A 369 8.97 10.18 32.18
CA LYS A 369 9.75 9.02 31.67
C LYS A 369 10.95 9.44 30.81
N ARG A 370 11.19 10.75 30.65
CA ARG A 370 12.26 11.35 29.84
C ARG A 370 12.11 11.20 28.32
N GLN A 371 10.90 10.96 27.81
CA GLN A 371 10.66 11.14 26.38
C GLN A 371 10.78 12.62 26.04
N GLN A 372 11.74 12.96 25.18
CA GLN A 372 11.90 14.28 24.61
C GLN A 372 10.88 14.44 23.48
N VAL A 373 10.09 15.51 23.52
CA VAL A 373 9.01 15.78 22.58
C VAL A 373 9.11 17.24 22.14
N VAL A 374 9.17 17.48 20.83
CA VAL A 374 9.25 18.81 20.24
C VAL A 374 7.95 19.15 19.50
N LEU A 375 7.54 20.41 19.55
CA LEU A 375 6.35 20.86 18.83
C LEU A 375 6.80 21.33 17.44
N LYS A 376 6.27 20.69 16.40
CA LYS A 376 6.47 21.06 14.98
C LYS A 376 5.31 21.90 14.46
N ALA A 377 4.19 21.91 15.18
CA ALA A 377 3.18 22.96 15.18
C ALA A 377 2.54 23.01 16.59
N PRO A 378 2.35 24.20 17.18
CA PRO A 378 3.10 25.43 16.89
C PRO A 378 4.60 25.25 17.20
N GLU A 379 5.48 25.55 16.24
CA GLU A 379 6.94 25.63 16.45
C GLU A 379 7.25 26.77 17.43
N TYR A 380 6.53 27.88 17.33
CA TYR A 380 6.60 29.03 18.24
C TYR A 380 5.48 29.03 19.27
N ALA A 381 5.50 28.04 20.17
CA ALA A 381 4.46 27.82 21.17
C ALA A 381 4.59 28.74 22.41
N SER A 382 3.46 29.24 22.91
CA SER A 382 3.40 30.01 24.16
C SER A 382 3.71 29.16 25.39
N LYS A 383 3.97 29.81 26.53
CA LYS A 383 4.11 29.11 27.83
C LYS A 383 2.85 28.32 28.22
N LYS A 384 1.65 28.86 27.96
CA LYS A 384 0.38 28.14 28.25
C LYS A 384 0.26 26.93 27.34
N GLN A 385 0.50 27.11 26.03
CA GLN A 385 0.38 26.07 25.01
C GLN A 385 1.33 24.89 25.26
N VAL A 386 2.62 25.15 25.51
CA VAL A 386 3.58 24.07 25.85
C VAL A 386 3.19 23.37 27.15
N LYS A 387 2.75 24.12 28.18
CA LYS A 387 2.32 23.51 29.44
C LYS A 387 1.08 22.63 29.25
N TYR A 388 0.09 23.07 28.47
CA TYR A 388 -1.10 22.29 28.17
C TYR A 388 -0.72 20.91 27.62
N ILE A 389 0.03 20.89 26.52
CA ILE A 389 0.26 19.65 25.77
C ILE A 389 1.22 18.72 26.52
N LYS A 390 2.17 19.28 27.28
CA LYS A 390 2.99 18.52 28.23
C LYS A 390 2.15 17.86 29.32
N ASP A 391 1.25 18.60 29.97
CA ASP A 391 0.41 18.06 31.05
C ASP A 391 -0.54 16.96 30.52
N TYR A 392 -1.15 17.16 29.35
CA TYR A 392 -2.02 16.18 28.69
C TYR A 392 -1.24 14.92 28.26
N PHE A 393 -0.03 15.09 27.70
CA PHE A 393 0.89 13.97 27.43
C PHE A 393 1.30 13.24 28.70
N GLN A 394 1.52 13.93 29.82
CA GLN A 394 1.87 13.29 31.09
C GLN A 394 0.72 12.48 31.68
N GLU A 395 -0.53 12.90 31.52
CA GLU A 395 -1.70 12.12 31.96
C GLU A 395 -1.90 10.85 31.11
N MET A 396 -1.57 10.91 29.82
CA MET A 396 -1.52 9.76 28.90
C MET A 396 -0.35 8.82 29.24
N GLU A 397 0.85 9.35 29.47
CA GLU A 397 2.04 8.60 29.88
C GLU A 397 1.81 7.88 31.23
N ASP A 398 1.19 8.56 32.20
CA ASP A 398 0.83 7.94 33.49
C ASP A 398 -0.20 6.81 33.33
N ALA A 399 -1.09 6.86 32.33
CA ALA A 399 -2.04 5.80 32.02
C ALA A 399 -1.38 4.60 31.31
N VAL A 400 -0.61 4.85 30.24
CA VAL A 400 0.04 3.80 29.44
C VAL A 400 1.04 2.98 30.25
N TYR A 401 1.80 3.61 31.15
CA TYR A 401 2.79 2.95 32.02
C TYR A 401 2.20 2.35 33.30
N SER A 402 0.87 2.32 33.46
CA SER A 402 0.18 1.61 34.54
C SER A 402 -0.08 0.15 34.15
N ASN A 403 -0.17 -0.74 35.14
CA ASN A 403 -0.40 -2.18 34.89
C ASN A 403 -1.86 -2.50 34.52
N ASP A 404 -2.79 -1.59 34.80
CA ASP A 404 -4.23 -1.72 34.59
C ASP A 404 -4.78 -0.73 33.55
N GLY A 405 -3.93 0.13 32.99
CA GLY A 405 -4.24 1.11 31.94
C GLY A 405 -4.85 2.42 32.43
N TYR A 406 -4.96 2.63 33.75
CA TYR A 406 -5.57 3.82 34.36
C TYR A 406 -4.54 4.77 34.99
N ASN A 407 -4.68 6.07 34.75
CA ASN A 407 -3.91 7.08 35.48
C ASN A 407 -4.53 7.39 36.86
N LYS A 408 -3.85 8.25 37.63
CA LYS A 408 -4.25 8.62 39.01
C LYS A 408 -5.59 9.36 39.10
N GLN A 409 -6.10 9.85 37.97
CA GLN A 409 -7.38 10.54 37.81
C GLN A 409 -8.52 9.55 37.52
N GLY A 410 -8.22 8.25 37.36
CA GLY A 410 -9.20 7.21 37.04
C GLY A 410 -9.56 7.15 35.55
N LYS A 411 -8.79 7.80 34.67
CA LYS A 411 -8.99 7.76 33.22
C LYS A 411 -8.16 6.66 32.57
N TYR A 412 -8.76 5.97 31.60
CA TYR A 412 -8.10 4.92 30.84
C TYR A 412 -7.27 5.49 29.69
N TYR A 413 -6.19 4.81 29.27
CA TYR A 413 -5.28 5.35 28.26
C TYR A 413 -5.95 5.62 26.89
N THR A 414 -7.02 4.91 26.54
CA THR A 414 -7.79 5.15 25.30
C THR A 414 -8.69 6.39 25.36
N GLU A 415 -8.82 7.07 26.51
CA GLU A 415 -9.38 8.42 26.59
C GLU A 415 -8.38 9.51 26.13
N TYR A 416 -7.12 9.12 25.89
CA TYR A 416 -6.05 10.00 25.43
C TYR A 416 -5.47 9.62 24.07
N ILE A 417 -5.69 8.40 23.57
CA ILE A 417 -5.14 7.93 22.28
C ILE A 417 -6.19 7.29 21.37
N ASP A 418 -6.11 7.58 20.08
CA ASP A 418 -6.79 6.79 19.05
C ASP A 418 -6.08 5.44 18.87
N LEU A 419 -6.70 4.40 19.42
CA LEU A 419 -6.13 3.05 19.47
C LEU A 419 -5.82 2.48 18.07
N LYS A 420 -6.58 2.90 17.04
CA LYS A 420 -6.38 2.44 15.67
C LYS A 420 -5.08 3.00 15.08
N SER A 421 -4.88 4.31 15.06
CA SER A 421 -3.66 4.92 14.53
C SER A 421 -2.43 4.49 15.31
N ALA A 422 -2.54 4.28 16.64
CA ALA A 422 -1.49 3.67 17.46
C ALA A 422 -1.12 2.26 16.95
N ALA A 423 -2.11 1.41 16.67
CA ALA A 423 -1.88 0.07 16.12
C ALA A 423 -1.33 0.09 14.68
N GLN A 424 -1.82 0.99 13.82
CA GLN A 424 -1.28 1.21 12.47
C GLN A 424 0.20 1.64 12.51
N MET A 425 0.55 2.56 13.42
CA MET A 425 1.92 3.03 13.63
C MET A 425 2.84 1.91 14.15
N TYR A 426 2.38 1.12 15.14
CA TYR A 426 3.10 -0.07 15.61
C TYR A 426 3.38 -1.06 14.47
N ILE A 427 2.41 -1.31 13.60
CA ILE A 427 2.58 -2.21 12.46
C ILE A 427 3.59 -1.65 11.45
N VAL A 428 3.56 -0.34 11.14
CA VAL A 428 4.57 0.30 10.29
C VAL A 428 5.98 0.10 10.86
N GLU A 429 6.16 0.36 12.15
CA GLU A 429 7.47 0.35 12.83
C GLU A 429 8.04 -1.05 13.07
N GLU A 430 7.19 -2.06 13.29
CA GLU A 430 7.62 -3.45 13.30
C GLU A 430 7.84 -4.00 11.88
N LEU A 431 7.01 -3.64 10.90
CA LEU A 431 7.19 -4.07 9.52
C LEU A 431 8.48 -3.49 8.92
N SER A 432 8.81 -2.24 9.23
CA SER A 432 10.01 -1.54 8.76
C SER A 432 11.29 -2.11 9.39
N LEU A 433 11.25 -2.50 10.67
CA LEU A 433 12.45 -2.70 11.51
C LEU A 433 13.43 -1.51 11.46
N ASP A 434 12.89 -0.30 11.31
CA ASP A 434 13.70 0.91 11.25
C ASP A 434 14.48 1.17 12.54
N ASN A 435 15.69 1.69 12.42
CA ASN A 435 16.58 1.93 13.56
C ASN A 435 16.07 3.04 14.49
N ASP A 436 15.55 4.10 13.90
CA ASP A 436 15.22 5.39 14.51
C ASP A 436 13.77 5.42 15.03
N ALA A 437 12.94 4.46 14.59
CA ALA A 437 11.60 4.14 15.07
C ALA A 437 11.36 4.43 16.57
N VAL A 438 10.36 5.26 16.88
CA VAL A 438 9.99 5.70 18.24
C VAL A 438 11.12 6.40 19.04
N ALA A 439 12.14 6.94 18.37
CA ALA A 439 13.17 7.80 18.96
C ALA A 439 13.35 9.15 18.22
N THR A 440 13.13 9.18 16.91
CA THR A 440 13.12 10.38 16.04
C THR A 440 12.21 10.10 14.84
N SER A 441 11.80 11.12 14.08
CA SER A 441 10.88 10.98 12.92
C SER A 441 9.51 10.37 13.25
N PHE A 442 9.20 10.21 14.54
CA PHE A 442 7.98 9.61 15.06
C PHE A 442 7.02 10.71 15.49
N TYR A 443 5.91 10.85 14.77
CA TYR A 443 4.95 11.93 14.96
C TYR A 443 3.69 11.50 15.70
N MET A 444 3.06 12.47 16.37
CA MET A 444 1.71 12.40 16.93
C MET A 444 1.00 13.73 16.71
N TYR A 445 -0.31 13.74 16.49
CA TYR A 445 -1.10 14.98 16.41
C TYR A 445 -2.34 14.95 17.31
N LYS A 446 -2.83 16.14 17.67
CA LYS A 446 -4.05 16.34 18.47
C LYS A 446 -4.79 17.60 18.01
N ASP A 447 -6.04 17.46 17.62
CA ASP A 447 -6.91 18.60 17.30
C ASP A 447 -7.68 19.14 18.53
N VAL A 448 -8.49 20.18 18.34
CA VAL A 448 -9.38 20.75 19.36
C VAL A 448 -10.44 19.71 19.74
N ASP A 449 -10.63 19.52 21.05
CA ASP A 449 -11.55 18.55 21.66
C ASP A 449 -11.33 17.07 21.22
N ASP A 450 -10.25 16.77 20.48
CA ASP A 450 -9.82 15.44 20.02
C ASP A 450 -8.67 14.84 20.88
N ILE A 451 -8.39 13.55 20.70
CA ILE A 451 -7.35 12.76 21.38
C ILE A 451 -6.04 12.73 20.57
N PHE A 452 -4.99 12.07 21.08
CA PHE A 452 -3.77 11.85 20.30
C PHE A 452 -3.97 10.79 19.22
N HIS A 453 -3.70 11.15 17.97
CA HIS A 453 -3.54 10.23 16.86
C HIS A 453 -2.04 10.03 16.59
N PHE A 454 -1.64 8.81 16.24
CA PHE A 454 -0.25 8.51 15.90
C PHE A 454 0.00 8.69 14.40
N GLY A 455 1.23 9.09 14.06
CA GLY A 455 1.62 9.49 12.72
C GLY A 455 1.54 11.01 12.51
N PRO A 456 1.75 11.49 11.26
CA PRO A 456 2.06 10.71 10.07
C PRO A 456 3.46 10.07 10.10
N ILE A 457 3.73 9.16 9.15
CA ILE A 457 4.98 8.40 9.09
C ILE A 457 6.06 9.11 8.23
N TRP A 458 7.35 8.95 8.55
CA TRP A 458 8.45 9.69 7.91
C TRP A 458 9.84 8.99 7.97
N ASP A 459 10.74 9.32 7.03
CA ASP A 459 12.18 8.98 6.98
C ASP A 459 12.54 7.49 7.17
N PHE A 460 12.09 6.62 6.24
CA PHE A 460 12.35 5.16 6.21
C PHE A 460 13.44 4.73 5.21
N ASP A 461 14.43 5.56 4.85
CA ASP A 461 15.50 5.14 3.91
C ASP A 461 16.50 4.14 4.53
N TRP A 462 16.57 4.04 5.86
CA TRP A 462 17.35 3.04 6.60
C TRP A 462 16.57 1.76 7.00
N ALA A 463 15.25 1.76 6.79
CA ALA A 463 14.37 0.63 7.08
C ALA A 463 14.64 -0.62 6.22
N PHE A 464 13.93 -1.72 6.48
CA PHE A 464 13.95 -2.95 5.70
C PHE A 464 15.37 -3.48 5.43
N GLY A 465 16.14 -3.68 6.51
CA GLY A 465 17.54 -4.08 6.43
C GLY A 465 18.46 -3.06 5.75
N GLY A 466 18.06 -1.79 5.63
CA GLY A 466 18.90 -0.70 5.11
C GLY A 466 20.00 -0.29 6.10
N TYR A 467 19.86 -0.60 7.38
CA TYR A 467 20.82 -0.29 8.44
C TYR A 467 21.58 -1.52 8.96
N ASN A 468 22.91 -1.43 9.04
CA ASN A 468 23.84 -2.51 9.37
C ASN A 468 23.87 -2.78 10.89
N LYS A 469 22.77 -3.32 11.42
CA LYS A 469 22.56 -3.63 12.84
C LYS A 469 21.80 -4.93 12.94
N ALA A 470 22.19 -5.81 13.87
CA ALA A 470 21.60 -7.14 14.01
C ALA A 470 20.08 -7.11 14.25
N THR A 471 19.57 -6.07 14.92
CA THR A 471 18.13 -5.85 15.13
C THR A 471 17.38 -5.49 13.84
N CYS A 472 17.93 -4.58 13.04
CA CYS A 472 17.30 -4.07 11.82
C CYS A 472 17.39 -5.04 10.63
N THR A 473 18.24 -6.06 10.75
CA THR A 473 18.49 -7.09 9.72
C THR A 473 17.88 -8.45 10.06
N ASN A 474 17.53 -8.70 11.33
CA ASN A 474 16.85 -9.92 11.75
C ASN A 474 15.34 -9.82 11.47
N THR A 475 14.89 -10.37 10.34
CA THR A 475 13.49 -10.38 9.92
C THR A 475 12.51 -11.03 10.93
N SER A 476 13.02 -11.73 11.95
CA SER A 476 12.23 -12.41 12.99
C SER A 476 12.41 -11.82 14.40
N TYR A 477 12.92 -10.60 14.52
CA TYR A 477 13.00 -9.83 15.77
C TYR A 477 11.75 -8.95 15.95
N LEU A 478 11.34 -8.65 17.18
CA LEU A 478 10.29 -7.67 17.46
C LEU A 478 10.93 -6.50 18.19
N GLN A 479 11.08 -5.37 17.52
CA GLN A 479 11.96 -4.30 18.02
C GLN A 479 11.34 -3.47 19.13
N LEU A 480 10.02 -3.27 19.13
CA LEU A 480 9.32 -2.45 20.10
C LEU A 480 9.14 -3.16 21.45
N ASN A 481 9.29 -4.50 21.47
CA ASN A 481 9.26 -5.31 22.68
C ASN A 481 10.35 -4.95 23.70
N ASP A 482 11.50 -4.43 23.25
CA ASP A 482 12.57 -3.91 24.12
C ASP A 482 13.15 -2.54 23.68
N LYS A 483 12.49 -1.81 22.75
CA LYS A 483 12.85 -0.43 22.38
C LYS A 483 12.67 0.49 23.59
N LYS A 484 13.80 1.04 24.04
CA LYS A 484 13.91 1.97 25.17
C LYS A 484 14.00 3.42 24.67
N ILE A 485 13.54 4.36 25.49
CA ILE A 485 13.70 5.79 25.24
C ILE A 485 15.20 6.11 25.12
N TYR A 486 15.57 6.89 24.09
CA TYR A 486 16.95 7.20 23.78
C TYR A 486 17.49 8.31 24.70
N ASN A 487 18.56 8.02 25.43
CA ASN A 487 19.24 8.94 26.33
C ASN A 487 20.73 8.63 26.32
N THR A 488 21.54 9.63 26.03
CA THR A 488 23.01 9.55 25.92
C THR A 488 23.71 10.45 26.92
N THR A 489 23.03 11.52 27.36
CA THR A 489 23.55 12.54 28.28
C THR A 489 23.63 12.06 29.72
N ASP A 490 22.72 11.18 30.14
CA ASP A 490 22.64 10.66 31.52
C ASP A 490 22.53 9.13 31.53
N ARG A 491 23.69 8.48 31.43
CA ARG A 491 23.83 7.01 31.48
C ARG A 491 23.44 6.38 32.82
N ASN A 492 23.15 7.18 33.86
CA ASN A 492 22.67 6.70 35.16
C ASN A 492 21.15 6.84 35.32
N ALA A 493 20.46 7.43 34.33
CA ALA A 493 19.01 7.58 34.34
C ALA A 493 18.30 6.21 34.32
N PRO A 494 17.10 6.10 34.93
CA PRO A 494 16.22 4.96 34.72
C PRO A 494 15.92 4.75 33.23
N SER A 495 16.11 3.53 32.74
CA SER A 495 15.91 3.17 31.34
C SER A 495 14.53 2.53 31.13
N TYR A 496 13.56 3.37 30.78
CA TYR A 496 12.19 2.97 30.44
C TYR A 496 12.09 2.41 29.02
N LEU A 497 11.08 1.55 28.76
CA LEU A 497 10.63 1.27 27.39
C LEU A 497 10.02 2.54 26.78
N THR A 498 9.82 2.55 25.47
CA THR A 498 9.01 3.58 24.78
C THR A 498 7.52 3.40 25.07
N ILE A 499 6.69 4.41 24.77
CA ILE A 499 5.22 4.31 24.85
C ILE A 499 4.69 3.11 24.06
N MET A 500 5.23 2.83 22.87
CA MET A 500 4.87 1.63 22.11
C MET A 500 5.25 0.33 22.82
N GLY A 501 6.44 0.27 23.44
CA GLY A 501 6.89 -0.89 24.23
C GLY A 501 6.13 -1.11 25.55
N GLU A 502 5.37 -0.12 26.00
CA GLU A 502 4.39 -0.27 27.09
C GLU A 502 2.99 -0.62 26.56
N LEU A 503 2.53 0.01 25.46
CA LEU A 503 1.21 -0.27 24.84
C LEU A 503 1.03 -1.75 24.49
N ILE A 504 2.05 -2.43 23.98
CA ILE A 504 2.02 -3.88 23.66
C ILE A 504 1.73 -4.80 24.87
N LYS A 505 1.75 -4.28 26.09
CA LYS A 505 1.42 -5.04 27.32
C LYS A 505 -0.08 -5.04 27.61
N HIS A 506 -0.85 -4.16 26.97
CA HIS A 506 -2.29 -4.04 27.10
C HIS A 506 -2.99 -4.91 26.04
N ASP A 507 -3.92 -5.76 26.48
CA ASP A 507 -4.57 -6.77 25.63
C ASP A 507 -5.39 -6.15 24.50
N ASP A 508 -6.12 -5.08 24.78
CA ASP A 508 -7.00 -4.40 23.84
C ASP A 508 -6.23 -3.66 22.74
N PHE A 509 -5.05 -3.10 23.06
CA PHE A 509 -4.11 -2.62 22.05
C PHE A 509 -3.63 -3.74 21.12
N MET A 510 -3.21 -4.88 21.67
CA MET A 510 -2.75 -6.01 20.85
C MET A 510 -3.88 -6.67 20.04
N GLU A 511 -5.13 -6.61 20.51
CA GLU A 511 -6.31 -6.97 19.72
C GLU A 511 -6.57 -5.98 18.58
N MET A 512 -6.36 -4.67 18.80
CA MET A 512 -6.41 -3.68 17.72
C MET A 512 -5.30 -3.90 16.68
N VAL A 513 -4.07 -4.21 17.13
CA VAL A 513 -2.96 -4.61 16.23
C VAL A 513 -3.32 -5.85 15.42
N ALA A 514 -3.87 -6.90 16.05
CA ALA A 514 -4.28 -8.11 15.34
C ALA A 514 -5.40 -7.87 14.32
N LYS A 515 -6.32 -6.95 14.62
CA LYS A 515 -7.37 -6.51 13.71
C LYS A 515 -6.82 -5.72 12.53
N VAL A 516 -6.09 -4.62 12.79
CA VAL A 516 -5.52 -3.73 11.77
C VAL A 516 -4.55 -4.48 10.85
N TRP A 517 -3.77 -5.43 11.39
CA TRP A 517 -2.92 -6.30 10.57
C TRP A 517 -3.74 -7.09 9.55
N ASN A 518 -4.79 -7.79 9.98
CA ASN A 518 -5.54 -8.70 9.12
C ASN A 518 -6.53 -7.99 8.17
N GLU A 519 -7.13 -6.88 8.60
CA GLU A 519 -8.11 -6.12 7.81
C GLU A 519 -7.46 -5.12 6.84
N GLU A 520 -6.33 -4.51 7.22
CA GLU A 520 -5.78 -3.33 6.51
C GLU A 520 -4.42 -3.61 5.87
N PHE A 521 -3.42 -4.05 6.65
CA PHE A 521 -2.04 -4.20 6.15
C PHE A 521 -1.79 -5.49 5.36
N TYR A 522 -2.17 -6.65 5.91
CA TYR A 522 -1.82 -7.95 5.31
C TYR A 522 -2.39 -8.16 3.89
N PRO A 523 -3.62 -7.70 3.55
CA PRO A 523 -4.12 -7.76 2.18
C PRO A 523 -3.24 -7.01 1.16
N LEU A 524 -2.71 -5.83 1.55
CA LEU A 524 -1.78 -5.03 0.74
C LEU A 524 -0.41 -5.72 0.64
N LEU A 525 0.11 -6.21 1.77
CA LEU A 525 1.42 -6.87 1.83
C LEU A 525 1.48 -8.16 1.01
N GLN A 526 0.34 -8.85 0.83
CA GLN A 526 0.23 -9.97 -0.12
C GLN A 526 0.42 -9.54 -1.58
N VAL A 527 0.16 -8.29 -1.96
CA VAL A 527 0.56 -7.74 -3.28
C VAL A 527 2.06 -7.44 -3.30
N SER A 528 2.59 -6.88 -2.21
CA SER A 528 4.01 -6.54 -2.06
C SER A 528 4.93 -7.76 -2.23
N THR A 529 4.52 -8.91 -1.70
CA THR A 529 5.17 -10.23 -1.84
C THR A 529 4.81 -10.98 -3.14
N GLY A 530 4.02 -10.38 -4.04
CA GLY A 530 3.56 -11.03 -5.28
C GLY A 530 2.63 -12.23 -5.07
N SER A 531 2.12 -12.44 -3.85
CA SER A 531 1.18 -13.52 -3.50
C SER A 531 -0.25 -13.24 -3.96
N LYS A 532 -0.57 -11.98 -4.29
CA LYS A 532 -1.78 -11.50 -4.96
C LYS A 532 -1.42 -10.56 -6.10
N SER A 533 -2.31 -10.46 -7.09
CA SER A 533 -2.36 -9.33 -8.03
C SER A 533 -2.80 -8.04 -7.31
N ALA A 534 -2.69 -6.88 -7.99
CA ALA A 534 -2.98 -5.57 -7.43
C ALA A 534 -4.33 -5.51 -6.66
N TYR A 535 -4.29 -4.87 -5.50
CA TYR A 535 -5.42 -4.68 -4.57
C TYR A 535 -5.87 -3.22 -4.52
N THR A 536 -5.00 -2.29 -4.93
CA THR A 536 -5.18 -0.83 -4.98
C THR A 536 -4.37 -0.23 -6.12
N ASP A 537 -4.55 1.06 -6.40
CA ASP A 537 -3.81 1.79 -7.44
C ASP A 537 -2.37 2.15 -7.04
N ASN A 538 -2.06 2.24 -5.74
CA ASN A 538 -0.73 2.63 -5.24
C ASN A 538 0.18 1.42 -5.00
N VAL A 539 -0.28 0.42 -4.23
CA VAL A 539 0.58 -0.68 -3.76
C VAL A 539 0.82 -1.74 -4.83
N MET A 540 2.11 -1.95 -5.12
CA MET A 540 2.61 -2.98 -6.04
C MET A 540 3.66 -3.90 -5.38
N SER A 541 4.13 -4.93 -6.10
CA SER A 541 5.24 -5.78 -5.64
C SER A 541 6.56 -5.01 -5.59
N ILE A 542 7.50 -5.43 -4.72
CA ILE A 542 8.83 -4.80 -4.62
C ILE A 542 9.56 -4.82 -5.97
N GLN A 543 9.41 -5.92 -6.72
CA GLN A 543 9.94 -6.06 -8.08
C GLN A 543 9.29 -5.06 -9.07
N ASN A 544 8.00 -4.74 -8.92
CA ASN A 544 7.34 -3.74 -9.77
C ASN A 544 7.78 -2.31 -9.45
N TYR A 545 7.93 -1.95 -8.17
CA TYR A 545 8.56 -0.67 -7.78
C TYR A 545 9.97 -0.56 -8.37
N GLY A 546 10.77 -1.63 -8.27
CA GLY A 546 12.10 -1.73 -8.85
C GLY A 546 12.10 -1.54 -10.36
N ASN A 547 11.21 -2.22 -11.09
CA ASN A 547 11.09 -2.09 -12.54
C ASN A 547 10.65 -0.69 -12.97
N MET A 548 9.72 -0.05 -12.26
CA MET A 548 9.26 1.31 -12.54
C MET A 548 10.39 2.35 -12.45
N VAL A 549 11.19 2.33 -11.38
CA VAL A 549 12.25 3.34 -11.19
C VAL A 549 13.56 2.98 -11.93
N LYS A 550 13.73 1.73 -12.38
CA LYS A 550 14.98 1.14 -12.94
C LYS A 550 15.76 2.03 -13.91
N ALA A 551 15.08 2.63 -14.89
CA ALA A 551 15.74 3.43 -15.92
C ALA A 551 16.29 4.75 -15.36
N SER A 552 15.51 5.44 -14.53
CA SER A 552 15.94 6.63 -13.77
C SER A 552 17.00 6.31 -12.73
N ALA A 553 16.87 5.17 -12.04
CA ALA A 553 17.88 4.64 -11.11
C ALA A 553 19.23 4.43 -11.82
N ASN A 554 19.24 3.82 -13.01
CA ASN A 554 20.45 3.65 -13.82
C ASN A 554 21.10 5.00 -14.18
N MET A 555 20.32 6.03 -14.54
CA MET A 555 20.86 7.39 -14.79
C MET A 555 21.42 8.02 -13.50
N ASN A 556 20.69 7.93 -12.40
CA ASN A 556 21.10 8.42 -11.08
C ASN A 556 22.43 7.81 -10.63
N PHE A 557 22.55 6.48 -10.66
CA PHE A 557 23.75 5.78 -10.21
C PHE A 557 24.89 5.86 -11.22
N ASN A 558 24.62 5.96 -12.53
CA ASN A 558 25.66 6.26 -13.51
C ASN A 558 26.29 7.63 -13.28
N ARG A 559 25.51 8.63 -12.85
CA ARG A 559 26.01 9.97 -12.52
C ARG A 559 26.76 10.02 -11.20
N PHE A 560 26.14 9.57 -10.11
CA PHE A 560 26.63 9.79 -8.75
C PHE A 560 27.47 8.62 -8.18
N LYS A 561 27.56 7.49 -8.89
CA LYS A 561 28.50 6.37 -8.65
C LYS A 561 28.51 5.72 -7.25
N PHE A 562 27.49 5.94 -6.41
CA PHE A 562 27.50 5.47 -5.01
C PHE A 562 26.89 4.07 -4.76
N LEU A 563 26.57 3.30 -5.79
CA LEU A 563 26.19 1.88 -5.61
C LEU A 563 27.32 1.08 -4.96
N GLY A 564 26.96 0.19 -4.03
CA GLY A 564 27.89 -0.62 -3.26
C GLY A 564 28.69 0.15 -2.19
N THR A 565 28.47 1.46 -2.01
CA THR A 565 29.08 2.22 -0.92
C THR A 565 28.30 2.07 0.38
N THR A 566 28.97 2.22 1.52
CA THR A 566 28.34 2.20 2.85
C THR A 566 28.74 3.44 3.64
N TYR A 567 27.79 4.14 4.26
CA TYR A 567 28.05 5.34 5.02
C TYR A 567 27.19 5.40 6.29
N TRP A 568 27.79 5.89 7.39
CA TRP A 568 27.12 6.16 8.67
C TRP A 568 26.32 4.99 9.29
N GLY A 569 26.58 3.74 8.86
CA GLY A 569 25.86 2.54 9.30
C GLY A 569 24.93 1.94 8.25
N SER A 570 24.80 2.50 7.05
CA SER A 570 24.02 1.85 5.98
C SER A 570 24.57 0.46 5.61
N MET A 571 23.67 -0.47 5.31
CA MET A 571 24.02 -1.85 4.97
C MET A 571 24.39 -1.98 3.49
N TYR A 572 25.46 -2.74 3.22
CA TYR A 572 25.73 -3.22 1.87
C TYR A 572 24.69 -4.28 1.49
N THR A 573 23.73 -3.91 0.64
CA THR A 573 22.65 -4.82 0.18
C THR A 573 22.78 -5.27 -1.29
N GLY A 574 23.75 -4.75 -2.03
CA GLY A 574 24.08 -5.20 -3.39
C GLY A 574 25.10 -4.30 -4.10
N SER A 575 25.75 -4.83 -5.15
CA SER A 575 26.67 -4.06 -6.01
C SER A 575 25.93 -3.31 -7.13
N THR A 576 24.76 -3.81 -7.51
CA THR A 576 23.88 -3.25 -8.55
C THR A 576 22.52 -2.87 -7.97
N PHE A 577 21.82 -1.96 -8.64
CA PHE A 577 20.43 -1.61 -8.29
C PHE A 577 19.53 -2.85 -8.17
N THR A 578 19.60 -3.79 -9.14
CA THR A 578 18.79 -5.02 -9.13
C THR A 578 19.06 -5.90 -7.90
N GLU A 579 20.30 -6.00 -7.44
CA GLU A 579 20.64 -6.76 -6.22
C GLU A 579 20.05 -6.10 -4.97
N ASN A 580 20.10 -4.76 -4.88
CA ASN A 580 19.50 -4.00 -3.78
C ASN A 580 17.96 -4.15 -3.75
N VAL A 581 17.29 -4.20 -4.92
CA VAL A 581 15.86 -4.53 -5.03
C VAL A 581 15.58 -5.97 -4.59
N ASN A 582 16.38 -6.95 -5.04
CA ASN A 582 16.22 -8.35 -4.66
C ASN A 582 16.46 -8.61 -3.17
N TYR A 583 17.36 -7.85 -2.53
CA TYR A 583 17.52 -7.87 -1.08
C TYR A 583 16.24 -7.38 -0.38
N LEU A 584 15.72 -6.21 -0.78
CA LEU A 584 14.52 -5.62 -0.20
C LEU A 584 13.31 -6.56 -0.35
N ASP A 585 13.12 -7.14 -1.53
CA ASP A 585 12.09 -8.14 -1.83
C ASP A 585 12.21 -9.38 -0.91
N THR A 586 13.42 -9.92 -0.78
CA THR A 586 13.72 -11.05 0.13
C THR A 586 13.47 -10.71 1.59
N PHE A 587 13.78 -9.48 2.02
CA PHE A 587 13.55 -9.00 3.38
C PHE A 587 12.06 -8.89 3.68
N VAL A 588 11.31 -8.18 2.83
CA VAL A 588 9.86 -7.95 2.98
C VAL A 588 9.11 -9.28 3.01
N ASN A 589 9.41 -10.21 2.09
CA ASN A 589 8.81 -11.55 2.07
C ASN A 589 8.97 -12.29 3.41
N LYS A 590 10.20 -12.31 3.97
CA LYS A 590 10.48 -12.94 5.26
C LYS A 590 9.79 -12.21 6.42
N ARG A 591 9.79 -10.87 6.40
CA ARG A 591 9.23 -10.05 7.47
C ARG A 591 7.71 -10.16 7.54
N VAL A 592 7.02 -10.12 6.40
CA VAL A 592 5.58 -10.33 6.27
C VAL A 592 5.19 -11.74 6.72
N ALA A 593 5.94 -12.77 6.34
CA ALA A 593 5.68 -14.14 6.78
C ALA A 593 5.84 -14.30 8.31
N PHE A 594 6.88 -13.71 8.89
CA PHE A 594 7.10 -13.73 10.35
C PHE A 594 5.98 -12.99 11.10
N LEU A 595 5.71 -11.72 10.74
CA LEU A 595 4.69 -10.92 11.44
C LEU A 595 3.30 -11.54 11.29
N ASN A 596 2.95 -12.07 10.11
CA ASN A 596 1.68 -12.77 9.94
C ASN A 596 1.57 -14.03 10.82
N SER A 597 2.67 -14.75 11.04
CA SER A 597 2.70 -15.90 11.95
C SER A 597 2.66 -15.50 13.42
N TYR A 598 3.27 -14.38 13.80
CA TYR A 598 3.29 -13.88 15.17
C TYR A 598 1.92 -13.30 15.56
N ILE A 599 1.39 -12.38 14.75
CA ILE A 599 0.15 -11.65 15.06
C ILE A 599 -1.06 -12.59 15.07
N ASN A 600 -1.15 -13.54 14.12
CA ASN A 600 -2.22 -14.55 14.14
C ASN A 600 -2.05 -15.62 15.23
N ALA A 601 -0.91 -15.67 15.94
CA ALA A 601 -0.79 -16.46 17.16
C ALA A 601 -1.34 -15.72 18.40
N LEU A 602 -1.50 -14.40 18.35
CA LEU A 602 -2.09 -13.59 19.42
C LEU A 602 -3.63 -13.72 19.44
N ASP A 603 -4.28 -13.71 18.27
CA ASP A 603 -5.75 -13.85 18.20
C ASP A 603 -6.26 -15.28 18.49
N GLN A 604 -5.37 -16.26 18.65
CA GLN A 604 -5.74 -17.63 19.03
C GLN A 604 -6.45 -17.65 20.38
N LYS A 605 -7.77 -17.88 20.37
CA LYS A 605 -8.61 -17.98 21.56
C LYS A 605 -8.80 -19.43 21.96
N THR A 606 -8.19 -19.83 23.08
CA THR A 606 -8.40 -21.12 23.72
C THR A 606 -9.39 -20.97 24.88
N THR A 607 -10.57 -21.54 24.74
CA THR A 607 -11.61 -21.56 25.77
C THR A 607 -11.41 -22.79 26.64
N VAL A 608 -10.92 -22.58 27.85
CA VAL A 608 -10.77 -23.61 28.88
C VAL A 608 -11.75 -23.37 30.02
N TYR A 609 -11.99 -24.42 30.79
CA TYR A 609 -12.89 -24.40 31.93
C TYR A 609 -12.20 -25.00 33.16
N PHE A 610 -12.66 -24.62 34.35
CA PHE A 610 -12.23 -25.23 35.62
C PHE A 610 -13.44 -25.70 36.41
N ASP A 611 -13.42 -26.97 36.80
CA ASP A 611 -14.48 -27.56 37.61
C ASP A 611 -14.22 -27.33 39.10
N ASN A 612 -14.83 -26.29 39.64
CA ASN A 612 -14.69 -25.92 41.05
C ASN A 612 -15.54 -26.82 41.97
N SER A 613 -16.24 -27.85 41.46
CA SER A 613 -17.10 -28.73 42.27
C SER A 613 -16.36 -29.36 43.44
N ASN A 614 -15.09 -29.72 43.22
CA ASN A 614 -14.22 -30.40 44.19
C ASN A 614 -13.32 -29.43 44.96
N ALA A 615 -12.93 -28.30 44.35
CA ALA A 615 -11.99 -27.35 44.94
C ALA A 615 -12.66 -26.35 45.90
N LYS A 616 -13.94 -25.99 45.65
CA LYS A 616 -14.74 -25.05 46.45
C LYS A 616 -14.02 -23.74 46.80
N TRP A 617 -13.24 -23.22 45.85
CA TRP A 617 -12.66 -21.88 45.94
C TRP A 617 -13.75 -20.82 45.74
N SER A 618 -13.65 -19.65 46.40
CA SER A 618 -14.58 -18.54 46.18
C SER A 618 -14.51 -18.02 44.74
N ASP A 619 -13.26 -17.89 44.27
CA ASP A 619 -12.87 -17.31 43.00
C ASP A 619 -11.91 -18.27 42.30
N VAL A 620 -11.82 -18.19 40.98
CA VAL A 620 -10.86 -18.99 40.20
C VAL A 620 -10.21 -18.12 39.13
N TYR A 621 -8.88 -18.09 39.16
CA TYR A 621 -8.02 -17.36 38.23
C TYR A 621 -7.12 -18.37 37.50
N ALA A 622 -7.02 -18.26 36.18
CA ALA A 622 -6.04 -19.00 35.40
C ALA A 622 -4.75 -18.17 35.27
N TYR A 623 -3.61 -18.83 35.36
CA TYR A 623 -2.28 -18.26 35.18
C TYR A 623 -1.67 -18.97 33.97
N VAL A 624 -1.24 -18.22 32.96
CA VAL A 624 -0.78 -18.77 31.66
C VAL A 624 0.58 -18.20 31.26
N TRP A 625 1.46 -19.05 30.71
CA TRP A 625 2.83 -18.66 30.35
C TRP A 625 3.46 -19.55 29.28
N ASN A 626 4.60 -19.08 28.74
CA ASN A 626 5.45 -19.80 27.77
C ASN A 626 6.86 -20.07 28.29
N ASN A 627 7.31 -19.34 29.31
CA ASN A 627 8.63 -19.42 29.93
C ASN A 627 8.51 -19.09 31.44
N THR A 628 9.56 -19.34 32.21
CA THR A 628 9.44 -19.58 33.66
C THR A 628 9.46 -18.36 34.58
N THR A 629 9.45 -17.12 34.07
CA THR A 629 9.57 -15.92 34.92
C THR A 629 8.24 -15.31 35.31
N ASP A 630 7.35 -15.05 34.34
CA ASP A 630 6.15 -14.24 34.54
C ASP A 630 4.92 -14.90 33.90
N ALA A 631 3.82 -14.97 34.65
CA ALA A 631 2.57 -15.61 34.22
C ALA A 631 1.43 -14.59 34.16
N LYS A 632 0.77 -14.53 33.00
CA LYS A 632 -0.41 -13.67 32.79
C LYS A 632 -1.60 -14.24 33.55
N ILE A 633 -2.33 -13.39 34.26
CA ILE A 633 -3.53 -13.76 35.02
C ILE A 633 -4.76 -13.53 34.15
N VAL A 634 -5.66 -14.52 34.09
CA VAL A 634 -6.92 -14.49 33.36
C VAL A 634 -8.05 -14.83 34.32
N SER A 635 -8.97 -13.90 34.54
CA SER A 635 -10.13 -14.09 35.42
C SER A 635 -11.18 -15.01 34.79
N GLY A 636 -11.75 -15.91 35.58
CA GLY A 636 -12.79 -16.84 35.13
C GLY A 636 -14.21 -16.29 35.33
N SER A 637 -15.08 -16.48 34.34
CA SER A 637 -16.51 -16.22 34.46
C SER A 637 -17.26 -17.48 34.91
N LYS A 638 -18.08 -17.42 35.97
CA LYS A 638 -18.82 -18.59 36.44
C LYS A 638 -19.98 -18.92 35.50
N VAL A 639 -20.01 -20.14 34.95
CA VAL A 639 -21.07 -20.62 34.04
C VAL A 639 -22.35 -20.82 34.84
N ALA A 640 -23.42 -20.12 34.43
CA ALA A 640 -24.69 -20.05 35.15
C ALA A 640 -25.26 -21.45 35.47
N GLY A 641 -25.77 -21.63 36.70
CA GLY A 641 -26.32 -22.90 37.16
C GLY A 641 -25.30 -24.00 37.47
N THR A 642 -23.99 -23.74 37.35
CA THR A 642 -22.93 -24.75 37.60
C THR A 642 -21.88 -24.24 38.60
N ASP A 643 -20.99 -25.14 39.05
CA ASP A 643 -19.74 -24.79 39.76
C ASP A 643 -18.53 -24.66 38.81
N ILE A 644 -18.75 -24.41 37.51
CA ILE A 644 -17.69 -24.38 36.50
C ILE A 644 -17.36 -22.94 36.11
N TYR A 645 -16.07 -22.63 36.00
CA TYR A 645 -15.56 -21.31 35.60
C TYR A 645 -15.00 -21.40 34.17
N LYS A 646 -15.35 -20.44 33.31
CA LYS A 646 -15.00 -20.33 31.89
C LYS A 646 -13.95 -19.24 31.68
N PHE A 647 -12.87 -19.59 31.00
CA PHE A 647 -11.73 -18.71 30.72
C PHE A 647 -11.50 -18.67 29.20
N THR A 648 -11.47 -17.47 28.63
CA THR A 648 -11.07 -17.25 27.24
C THR A 648 -9.63 -16.77 27.23
N ILE A 649 -8.69 -17.68 26.99
CA ILE A 649 -7.26 -17.38 26.95
C ILE A 649 -6.92 -16.94 25.52
N LYS A 650 -6.50 -15.69 25.36
CA LYS A 650 -6.04 -15.11 24.08
C LYS A 650 -4.51 -15.27 24.00
N GLY A 651 -4.02 -15.82 22.90
CA GLY A 651 -2.60 -16.08 22.64
C GLY A 651 -2.18 -17.54 22.83
N SER A 652 -1.22 -18.00 22.04
CA SER A 652 -0.63 -19.34 22.15
C SER A 652 0.24 -19.49 23.41
N TYR A 653 -0.35 -19.98 24.51
CA TYR A 653 0.38 -20.38 25.72
C TYR A 653 0.63 -21.90 25.77
N THR A 654 1.73 -22.32 26.39
CA THR A 654 2.10 -23.73 26.55
C THR A 654 1.82 -24.28 27.94
N LYS A 655 1.71 -23.43 28.96
CA LYS A 655 1.38 -23.80 30.34
C LYS A 655 0.20 -23.03 30.91
N ILE A 656 -0.53 -23.70 31.78
CA ILE A 656 -1.63 -23.15 32.58
C ILE A 656 -1.63 -23.71 34.01
N LEU A 657 -2.09 -22.91 34.96
CA LEU A 657 -2.34 -23.28 36.34
C LEU A 657 -3.53 -22.47 36.88
N PHE A 658 -4.35 -23.05 37.76
CA PHE A 658 -5.48 -22.34 38.36
C PHE A 658 -5.21 -22.03 39.84
N LYS A 659 -5.61 -20.84 40.33
CA LYS A 659 -5.50 -20.40 41.74
C LYS A 659 -6.82 -19.83 42.26
N ASN A 660 -6.95 -19.76 43.59
CA ASN A 660 -8.07 -19.08 44.24
C ASN A 660 -7.88 -17.56 44.46
N THR A 661 -6.73 -16.99 44.07
CA THR A 661 -6.38 -15.58 44.29
C THR A 661 -5.67 -14.97 43.08
N ALA A 662 -5.87 -13.67 42.88
CA ALA A 662 -5.01 -12.85 42.05
C ALA A 662 -3.72 -12.48 42.83
N GLY A 663 -2.57 -12.56 42.16
CA GLY A 663 -1.26 -12.20 42.73
C GLY A 663 -0.37 -13.37 43.15
N THR A 664 0.88 -13.01 43.49
CA THR A 664 2.02 -13.91 43.70
C THR A 664 2.34 -14.21 45.16
N SER A 665 1.65 -13.57 46.12
CA SER A 665 2.01 -13.53 47.55
C SER A 665 1.60 -14.75 48.38
N SER A 666 0.74 -15.63 47.88
CA SER A 666 0.44 -16.96 48.45
C SER A 666 0.34 -18.00 47.34
N TRP A 667 0.84 -19.20 47.62
CA TRP A 667 0.91 -20.35 46.70
C TRP A 667 0.18 -21.58 47.27
N ASP A 668 -0.67 -21.36 48.28
CA ASP A 668 -1.23 -22.42 49.12
C ASP A 668 -2.50 -23.08 48.55
N LYS A 669 -3.11 -22.48 47.52
CA LYS A 669 -4.34 -22.98 46.90
C LYS A 669 -4.29 -22.80 45.39
N GLN A 670 -3.64 -23.75 44.74
CA GLN A 670 -3.41 -23.77 43.30
C GLN A 670 -3.27 -25.18 42.74
N THR A 671 -3.44 -25.38 41.44
CA THR A 671 -3.11 -26.67 40.77
C THR A 671 -1.60 -26.90 40.71
N THR A 672 -1.19 -28.07 40.21
CA THR A 672 0.15 -28.23 39.62
C THR A 672 0.26 -27.41 38.32
N ASP A 673 1.47 -27.25 37.80
CA ASP A 673 1.67 -26.93 36.38
C ASP A 673 0.87 -27.91 35.51
N LEU A 674 0.10 -27.39 34.56
CA LEU A 674 -0.57 -28.15 33.52
C LEU A 674 -0.03 -27.70 32.17
N SER A 675 0.08 -28.63 31.21
CA SER A 675 0.17 -28.24 29.80
C SER A 675 -1.14 -27.57 29.40
N MET A 676 -1.07 -26.51 28.59
CA MET A 676 -2.26 -25.98 27.91
C MET A 676 -2.88 -27.07 27.03
N PRO A 677 -4.21 -27.24 27.06
CA PRO A 677 -4.87 -28.27 26.27
C PRO A 677 -5.01 -27.83 24.80
N THR A 678 -5.05 -28.81 23.89
CA THR A 678 -5.26 -28.53 22.47
C THR A 678 -6.74 -28.30 22.17
N GLY A 679 -7.06 -27.10 21.66
CA GLY A 679 -8.40 -26.74 21.23
C GLY A 679 -9.35 -26.26 22.34
N ASN A 680 -10.54 -25.86 21.93
CA ASN A 680 -11.60 -25.34 22.80
C ASN A 680 -12.31 -26.45 23.59
N ALA A 681 -13.12 -26.04 24.58
CA ALA A 681 -14.00 -26.92 25.35
C ALA A 681 -13.26 -27.94 26.24
N ASN A 682 -12.05 -27.63 26.68
CA ASN A 682 -11.30 -28.43 27.63
C ASN A 682 -11.54 -27.94 29.08
N CYS A 683 -12.04 -28.79 29.97
CA CYS A 683 -12.23 -28.49 31.39
C CYS A 683 -11.24 -29.27 32.26
N TYR A 684 -10.60 -28.62 33.22
CA TYR A 684 -9.76 -29.27 34.21
C TYR A 684 -10.58 -29.62 35.46
N LYS A 685 -10.57 -30.90 35.86
CA LYS A 685 -11.17 -31.36 37.11
C LYS A 685 -10.09 -31.69 38.14
N PRO A 686 -9.98 -30.95 39.26
CA PRO A 686 -9.07 -31.27 40.35
C PRO A 686 -9.60 -32.43 41.21
N ASN A 687 -8.68 -33.25 41.71
CA ASN A 687 -8.91 -34.24 42.76
C ASN A 687 -8.97 -33.56 44.14
N ASN A 688 -9.61 -34.19 45.11
CA ASN A 688 -9.91 -33.56 46.39
C ASN A 688 -8.68 -33.23 47.25
N GLY A 689 -8.66 -32.01 47.82
CA GLY A 689 -8.39 -31.87 49.27
C GLY A 689 -7.04 -31.36 49.76
N ALA A 690 -6.06 -31.05 48.91
CA ALA A 690 -4.74 -30.54 49.36
C ALA A 690 -4.13 -29.49 48.41
N ASN A 691 -3.19 -28.68 48.93
CA ASN A 691 -2.65 -27.43 48.34
C ASN A 691 -2.06 -27.49 46.91
N LYS A 692 -1.92 -28.68 46.31
CA LYS A 692 -1.55 -28.91 44.91
C LYS A 692 -2.33 -30.12 44.36
N PRO A 693 -3.64 -30.01 44.08
CA PRO A 693 -4.43 -31.14 43.63
C PRO A 693 -3.97 -31.54 42.21
N SER A 694 -3.70 -32.82 42.04
CA SER A 694 -3.66 -33.46 40.72
C SER A 694 -5.07 -33.50 40.13
N GLY A 695 -5.20 -33.84 38.85
CA GLY A 695 -6.49 -33.82 38.17
C GLY A 695 -6.35 -34.21 36.71
N SER A 696 -7.43 -34.10 35.95
CA SER A 696 -7.47 -34.46 34.53
C SER A 696 -8.27 -33.46 33.70
N TRP A 697 -7.85 -33.30 32.44
CA TRP A 697 -8.65 -32.63 31.42
C TRP A 697 -9.78 -33.53 30.93
N TYR A 698 -10.95 -32.96 30.67
CA TYR A 698 -12.08 -33.61 30.01
C TYR A 698 -12.79 -32.63 29.06
N ALA A 699 -13.48 -33.15 28.04
CA ALA A 699 -14.27 -32.33 27.14
C ALA A 699 -15.55 -31.84 27.82
N TYR A 700 -15.81 -30.53 27.78
CA TYR A 700 -16.93 -29.87 28.44
C TYR A 700 -17.85 -29.20 27.42
N THR A 701 -19.06 -29.74 27.29
CA THR A 701 -20.17 -29.10 26.58
C THR A 701 -20.94 -28.19 27.53
N GLU A 702 -20.99 -26.90 27.20
CA GLU A 702 -21.75 -25.89 27.93
C GLU A 702 -23.25 -26.21 27.88
N VAL A 703 -23.93 -26.15 29.04
CA VAL A 703 -25.31 -26.63 29.17
C VAL A 703 -26.28 -25.61 28.57
N THR A 704 -26.80 -25.91 27.38
CA THR A 704 -27.78 -25.07 26.68
C THR A 704 -29.15 -25.11 27.35
N THR A 705 -29.37 -24.27 28.36
CA THR A 705 -30.68 -24.04 29.00
C THR A 705 -31.61 -23.24 28.09
N THR A 706 -32.03 -23.84 26.97
CA THR A 706 -33.12 -23.31 26.14
C THR A 706 -34.42 -23.34 26.94
N PRO A 707 -35.18 -22.24 27.05
CA PRO A 707 -36.48 -22.25 27.73
C PRO A 707 -37.51 -22.99 26.89
N THR A 708 -37.79 -24.25 27.23
CA THR A 708 -38.73 -25.12 26.51
C THR A 708 -40.17 -24.65 26.72
N VAL A 709 -40.77 -24.05 25.68
CA VAL A 709 -42.23 -23.88 25.59
C VAL A 709 -42.80 -25.00 24.74
N THR A 710 -43.55 -25.91 25.36
CA THR A 710 -44.07 -27.11 24.72
C THR A 710 -45.36 -26.84 23.94
N ALA A 711 -45.36 -27.13 22.63
CA ALA A 711 -46.57 -27.26 21.82
C ALA A 711 -46.46 -28.50 20.92
N THR A 712 -47.47 -29.36 20.98
CA THR A 712 -47.49 -30.69 20.35
C THR A 712 -48.08 -30.61 18.92
N PRO A 713 -47.59 -31.39 17.92
CA PRO A 713 -47.77 -31.04 16.51
C PRO A 713 -49.05 -31.59 15.85
N VAL A 714 -49.33 -31.10 14.64
CA VAL A 714 -50.18 -31.76 13.63
C VAL A 714 -49.28 -32.22 12.48
N VAL A 715 -49.50 -33.44 11.99
CA VAL A 715 -48.71 -34.08 10.92
C VAL A 715 -49.62 -34.49 9.77
N THR A 716 -49.17 -34.27 8.53
CA THR A 716 -49.69 -34.89 7.31
C THR A 716 -48.53 -35.39 6.44
N ALA A 717 -48.69 -36.56 5.83
CA ALA A 717 -47.65 -37.36 5.16
C ALA A 717 -47.28 -36.82 3.74
N THR A 718 -46.02 -36.88 3.25
CA THR A 718 -45.31 -38.02 2.59
C THR A 718 -45.92 -38.36 1.21
N PRO A 719 -45.17 -38.52 0.08
CA PRO A 719 -43.88 -39.23 -0.13
C PRO A 719 -42.69 -38.33 -0.48
N GLU A 720 -41.41 -38.68 -0.31
CA GLU A 720 -40.63 -39.95 -0.47
C GLU A 720 -40.16 -40.24 -1.91
N VAL A 721 -38.85 -40.04 -2.16
CA VAL A 721 -38.06 -40.69 -3.21
C VAL A 721 -36.63 -40.94 -2.68
N THR A 722 -36.13 -42.17 -2.77
CA THR A 722 -34.75 -42.53 -2.42
C THR A 722 -33.82 -42.45 -3.63
N ALA A 723 -32.60 -41.94 -3.45
CA ALA A 723 -31.54 -41.98 -4.46
C ALA A 723 -30.17 -42.35 -3.85
N THR A 724 -29.46 -43.27 -4.51
CA THR A 724 -28.17 -43.86 -4.09
C THR A 724 -27.01 -42.87 -4.28
N PRO A 725 -25.98 -42.85 -3.40
CA PRO A 725 -24.81 -41.99 -3.59
C PRO A 725 -24.01 -42.37 -4.84
N VAL A 726 -23.89 -41.44 -5.79
CA VAL A 726 -22.98 -41.54 -6.94
C VAL A 726 -21.65 -40.86 -6.57
N ILE A 727 -20.57 -41.65 -6.50
CA ILE A 727 -19.24 -41.16 -6.19
C ILE A 727 -18.50 -40.83 -7.49
N THR A 728 -18.33 -39.55 -7.79
CA THR A 728 -17.35 -39.07 -8.78
C THR A 728 -16.06 -38.69 -8.05
N THR A 729 -14.97 -39.39 -8.33
CA THR A 729 -13.68 -39.22 -7.65
C THR A 729 -12.97 -37.92 -8.02
N ALA A 730 -12.29 -37.29 -7.06
CA ALA A 730 -11.60 -36.02 -7.24
C ALA A 730 -10.36 -36.14 -8.17
N PRO A 731 -9.92 -35.05 -8.84
CA PRO A 731 -8.96 -35.12 -9.96
C PRO A 731 -7.59 -35.75 -9.64
N ASP A 732 -7.11 -35.62 -8.40
CA ASP A 732 -5.80 -36.13 -7.97
C ASP A 732 -5.85 -37.53 -7.31
N SER A 733 -6.93 -38.29 -7.49
CA SER A 733 -7.09 -39.59 -6.80
C SER A 733 -6.52 -40.76 -7.61
N LYS A 734 -5.43 -41.38 -7.15
CA LYS A 734 -4.80 -42.55 -7.80
C LYS A 734 -5.40 -43.86 -7.33
N VAL A 735 -5.50 -44.84 -8.23
CA VAL A 735 -6.16 -46.13 -8.00
C VAL A 735 -5.15 -47.27 -8.05
N VAL A 736 -4.92 -47.89 -6.89
CA VAL A 736 -3.98 -49.01 -6.71
C VAL A 736 -4.68 -50.25 -6.18
N TYR A 737 -4.18 -51.42 -6.55
CA TYR A 737 -4.78 -52.71 -6.23
C TYR A 737 -3.82 -53.60 -5.42
N PHE A 738 -4.39 -54.48 -4.58
CA PHE A 738 -3.66 -55.47 -3.79
C PHE A 738 -4.31 -56.85 -3.94
N ASP A 739 -3.52 -57.84 -4.36
CA ASP A 739 -3.95 -59.23 -4.47
C ASP A 739 -3.73 -59.98 -3.16
N ASN A 740 -4.82 -60.14 -2.41
CA ASN A 740 -4.84 -60.79 -1.12
C ASN A 740 -4.88 -62.35 -1.22
N SER A 741 -4.84 -62.95 -2.41
CA SER A 741 -4.93 -64.41 -2.59
C SER A 741 -3.84 -65.19 -1.84
N ASN A 742 -2.62 -64.64 -1.79
CA ASN A 742 -1.46 -65.25 -1.12
C ASN A 742 -1.31 -64.82 0.35
N ALA A 743 -1.86 -63.67 0.74
CA ALA A 743 -1.78 -63.12 2.10
C ALA A 743 -2.93 -63.60 3.00
N LYS A 744 -4.12 -63.80 2.44
CA LYS A 744 -5.35 -64.31 3.09
C LYS A 744 -5.74 -63.53 4.35
N TRP A 745 -5.56 -62.22 4.34
CA TRP A 745 -5.99 -61.33 5.42
C TRP A 745 -7.51 -61.10 5.33
N SER A 746 -8.21 -61.04 6.47
CA SER A 746 -9.66 -60.81 6.51
C SER A 746 -10.05 -59.40 6.04
N ASN A 747 -9.24 -58.42 6.42
CA ASN A 747 -9.34 -57.01 5.98
C ASN A 747 -8.01 -56.57 5.34
N VAL A 748 -8.05 -55.50 4.54
CA VAL A 748 -6.87 -54.87 3.93
C VAL A 748 -7.03 -53.34 4.01
N TYR A 749 -5.95 -52.65 4.40
CA TYR A 749 -5.87 -51.19 4.51
C TYR A 749 -4.58 -50.70 3.83
N ALA A 750 -4.65 -49.58 3.11
CA ALA A 750 -3.51 -48.95 2.45
C ALA A 750 -2.99 -47.78 3.29
N TYR A 751 -1.68 -47.77 3.58
CA TYR A 751 -1.00 -46.73 4.35
C TYR A 751 -0.05 -45.99 3.42
N VAL A 752 -0.10 -44.65 3.38
CA VAL A 752 0.70 -43.84 2.45
C VAL A 752 1.28 -42.60 3.12
N TRP A 753 2.51 -42.24 2.73
CA TRP A 753 3.25 -41.10 3.29
C TRP A 753 4.28 -40.55 2.29
N ASN A 754 4.78 -39.35 2.57
CA ASN A 754 5.95 -38.79 1.90
C ASN A 754 7.20 -38.86 2.80
N ASN A 755 7.01 -38.81 4.12
CA ASN A 755 8.03 -38.90 5.15
C ASN A 755 7.43 -39.62 6.38
N THR A 756 8.22 -40.44 7.08
CA THR A 756 7.73 -41.55 7.93
C THR A 756 6.90 -41.18 9.16
N THR A 757 6.64 -39.90 9.40
CA THR A 757 5.84 -39.38 10.52
C THR A 757 4.43 -38.93 10.15
N ASP A 758 4.03 -38.93 8.87
CA ASP A 758 2.74 -38.36 8.40
C ASP A 758 1.71 -39.37 7.84
N ALA A 759 1.94 -40.68 8.04
CA ALA A 759 1.22 -41.74 7.32
C ALA A 759 -0.31 -41.72 7.43
N LYS A 760 -0.96 -41.46 6.30
CA LYS A 760 -2.42 -41.49 6.13
C LYS A 760 -2.91 -42.89 5.78
N VAL A 761 -4.13 -43.22 6.21
CA VAL A 761 -4.75 -44.54 6.00
C VAL A 761 -5.96 -44.43 5.09
N PHE A 762 -5.96 -45.20 4.01
CA PHE A 762 -7.08 -45.36 3.10
C PHE A 762 -7.69 -46.76 3.28
N ALA A 763 -9.01 -46.81 3.48
CA ALA A 763 -9.76 -48.06 3.45
C ALA A 763 -9.73 -48.66 2.04
N THR A 764 -9.67 -50.00 1.93
CA THR A 764 -9.75 -50.68 0.64
C THR A 764 -11.12 -51.31 0.43
N THR A 765 -11.57 -51.35 -0.83
CA THR A 765 -12.82 -51.97 -1.24
C THR A 765 -12.52 -53.26 -2.02
N LYS A 766 -13.23 -54.35 -1.72
CA LYS A 766 -13.05 -55.61 -2.44
C LYS A 766 -13.76 -55.52 -3.80
N VAL A 767 -13.03 -55.74 -4.89
CA VAL A 767 -13.57 -55.54 -6.27
C VAL A 767 -13.98 -56.88 -6.89
N SER A 768 -13.07 -57.85 -6.95
CA SER A 768 -13.34 -59.18 -7.49
C SER A 768 -12.40 -60.23 -6.91
N GLY A 769 -12.84 -61.48 -6.80
CA GLY A 769 -12.03 -62.62 -6.33
C GLY A 769 -11.42 -62.40 -4.94
N ASN A 770 -10.12 -62.07 -4.90
CA ASN A 770 -9.38 -61.64 -3.70
C ASN A 770 -8.61 -60.32 -3.91
N ILE A 771 -9.00 -59.52 -4.89
CA ILE A 771 -8.41 -58.22 -5.21
C ILE A 771 -9.12 -57.11 -4.44
N TYR A 772 -8.33 -56.26 -3.79
CA TYR A 772 -8.79 -55.09 -3.03
C TYR A 772 -8.24 -53.81 -3.68
N LYS A 773 -9.04 -52.75 -3.74
CA LYS A 773 -8.75 -51.47 -4.38
C LYS A 773 -8.66 -50.34 -3.36
N ALA A 774 -7.61 -49.53 -3.42
CA ALA A 774 -7.50 -48.27 -2.70
C ALA A 774 -7.55 -47.11 -3.71
N THR A 775 -8.35 -46.09 -3.40
CA THR A 775 -8.36 -44.81 -4.14
C THR A 775 -7.72 -43.76 -3.23
N LEU A 776 -6.47 -43.40 -3.55
CA LEU A 776 -5.59 -42.55 -2.77
C LEU A 776 -5.78 -41.09 -3.21
N SER A 777 -6.42 -40.25 -2.40
CA SER A 777 -6.53 -38.82 -2.71
C SER A 777 -5.19 -38.11 -2.45
N GLY A 778 -4.50 -37.77 -3.54
CA GLY A 778 -3.18 -37.13 -3.55
C GLY A 778 -2.04 -38.07 -3.93
N SER A 779 -0.89 -37.48 -4.29
CA SER A 779 0.32 -38.23 -4.62
C SER A 779 1.21 -38.41 -3.38
N TYR A 780 1.64 -39.66 -3.17
CA TYR A 780 2.50 -40.09 -2.07
C TYR A 780 3.73 -40.82 -2.62
N LYS A 781 4.84 -40.78 -1.90
CA LYS A 781 6.11 -41.42 -2.31
C LYS A 781 6.17 -42.90 -1.92
N TYR A 782 5.55 -43.27 -0.81
CA TYR A 782 5.60 -44.63 -0.26
C TYR A 782 4.20 -45.17 0.08
N ILE A 783 4.05 -46.49 0.01
CA ILE A 783 2.84 -47.23 0.36
C ILE A 783 3.18 -48.55 1.06
N LEU A 784 2.38 -48.94 2.05
CA LEU A 784 2.34 -50.32 2.57
C LEU A 784 0.89 -50.79 2.75
N PHE A 785 0.67 -52.10 2.81
CA PHE A 785 -0.65 -52.68 3.11
C PHE A 785 -0.63 -53.43 4.45
N LYS A 786 -1.67 -53.25 5.28
CA LYS A 786 -1.87 -53.94 6.57
C LYS A 786 -3.22 -54.65 6.64
N ASN A 787 -3.35 -55.61 7.56
CA ASN A 787 -4.63 -56.26 7.88
C ASN A 787 -5.50 -55.52 8.94
N THR A 788 -4.98 -54.49 9.59
CA THR A 788 -5.62 -53.79 10.73
C THR A 788 -5.56 -52.28 10.54
N ALA A 789 -6.61 -51.56 10.95
CA ALA A 789 -6.66 -50.10 10.95
C ALA A 789 -6.06 -49.52 12.25
N GLY A 790 -4.72 -49.48 12.34
CA GLY A 790 -4.00 -48.85 13.45
C GLY A 790 -2.48 -48.87 13.27
N THR A 791 -1.77 -48.04 14.03
CA THR A 791 -0.30 -47.95 14.07
C THR A 791 0.32 -48.70 15.26
N SER A 792 -0.48 -49.20 16.20
CA SER A 792 -0.07 -49.62 17.55
C SER A 792 -0.02 -51.14 17.79
N SER A 793 -0.04 -51.97 16.74
CA SER A 793 -0.11 -53.44 16.84
C SER A 793 0.95 -54.13 15.96
N TRP A 794 1.41 -55.31 16.41
CA TRP A 794 2.32 -56.21 15.69
C TRP A 794 1.59 -56.96 14.55
N ASP A 795 1.00 -56.18 13.65
CA ASP A 795 0.07 -56.65 12.62
C ASP A 795 0.75 -57.42 11.48
N LYS A 796 -0.09 -57.99 10.60
CA LYS A 796 0.34 -58.57 9.32
C LYS A 796 0.38 -57.47 8.26
N GLN A 797 1.56 -57.23 7.70
CA GLN A 797 1.79 -56.15 6.74
C GLN A 797 2.85 -56.46 5.68
N THR A 798 2.89 -55.64 4.63
CA THR A 798 4.02 -55.58 3.68
C THR A 798 5.20 -54.80 4.28
N THR A 799 6.34 -54.85 3.59
CA THR A 799 7.35 -53.77 3.72
C THR A 799 6.84 -52.49 3.08
N ASP A 800 7.51 -51.39 3.37
CA ASP A 800 7.40 -50.12 2.67
C ASP A 800 7.74 -50.33 1.18
N LEU A 801 6.78 -50.02 0.30
CA LEU A 801 6.93 -50.03 -1.15
C LEU A 801 7.03 -48.58 -1.64
N VAL A 802 7.69 -48.36 -2.76
CA VAL A 802 7.50 -47.10 -3.52
C VAL A 802 6.08 -47.13 -4.10
N ALA A 803 5.34 -46.05 -3.93
CA ALA A 803 4.00 -45.95 -4.48
C ALA A 803 4.06 -45.84 -6.02
N PRO A 804 3.25 -46.59 -6.78
CA PRO A 804 3.29 -46.57 -8.23
C PRO A 804 2.88 -45.19 -8.79
N THR A 805 3.57 -44.74 -9.83
CA THR A 805 3.35 -43.42 -10.43
C THR A 805 2.13 -43.37 -11.35
N THR A 806 1.71 -44.51 -11.90
CA THR A 806 0.53 -44.68 -12.77
C THR A 806 -0.56 -45.52 -12.09
N ASP A 807 -1.80 -45.33 -12.55
CA ASP A 807 -2.96 -46.08 -12.07
C ASP A 807 -2.96 -47.55 -12.52
N ALA A 808 -3.85 -48.33 -11.90
CA ALA A 808 -4.12 -49.74 -12.23
C ALA A 808 -2.93 -50.70 -12.05
N ASN A 809 -1.91 -50.29 -11.29
CA ASN A 809 -0.89 -51.19 -10.76
C ASN A 809 -1.47 -52.02 -9.60
N CYS A 810 -1.25 -53.34 -9.64
CA CYS A 810 -1.65 -54.30 -8.61
C CYS A 810 -0.41 -54.96 -7.98
N TYR A 811 -0.34 -55.03 -6.64
CA TYR A 811 0.74 -55.70 -5.92
C TYR A 811 0.31 -57.10 -5.46
N LYS A 812 1.14 -58.11 -5.71
CA LYS A 812 0.94 -59.47 -5.20
C LYS A 812 2.14 -59.92 -4.35
N PRO A 813 1.95 -60.32 -3.07
CA PRO A 813 3.01 -60.86 -2.22
C PRO A 813 3.31 -62.32 -2.58
N ASN A 814 4.59 -62.72 -2.51
CA ASN A 814 5.03 -64.00 -3.06
C ASN A 814 4.70 -65.23 -2.20
N ASN A 815 4.54 -65.10 -0.88
CA ASN A 815 3.68 -65.94 -0.03
C ASN A 815 3.80 -65.59 1.47
N GLY A 816 2.68 -65.74 2.20
CA GLY A 816 2.66 -65.72 3.66
C GLY A 816 2.72 -64.31 4.29
N ALA A 817 2.21 -64.22 5.52
CA ALA A 817 2.20 -62.95 6.25
C ALA A 817 3.57 -62.65 6.91
N ASN A 818 3.98 -61.38 6.87
CA ASN A 818 5.18 -60.83 7.51
C ASN A 818 6.56 -61.31 6.98
N LYS A 819 6.72 -61.45 5.65
CA LYS A 819 8.04 -61.31 4.99
C LYS A 819 7.98 -60.51 3.66
N PRO A 820 9.08 -59.83 3.27
CA PRO A 820 9.01 -58.75 2.27
C PRO A 820 9.45 -59.18 0.87
N SER A 821 8.60 -59.89 0.12
CA SER A 821 8.78 -60.02 -1.34
C SER A 821 7.46 -60.18 -2.08
N GLY A 822 7.40 -59.57 -3.26
CA GLY A 822 6.21 -59.44 -4.10
C GLY A 822 6.47 -58.40 -5.18
N SER A 823 5.60 -58.34 -6.20
CA SER A 823 5.83 -57.49 -7.38
C SER A 823 4.57 -56.77 -7.82
N TRP A 824 4.76 -55.58 -8.42
CA TRP A 824 3.72 -54.82 -9.10
C TRP A 824 3.55 -55.33 -10.54
N TYR A 825 2.32 -55.38 -11.02
CA TYR A 825 1.94 -55.66 -12.41
C TYR A 825 0.73 -54.81 -12.81
N ALA A 826 0.59 -54.51 -14.10
CA ALA A 826 -0.57 -53.78 -14.60
C ALA A 826 -1.81 -54.68 -14.60
N TYR A 827 -2.95 -54.15 -14.18
CA TYR A 827 -4.23 -54.84 -14.09
C TYR A 827 -5.26 -54.11 -14.97
N VAL A 828 -5.94 -54.82 -15.87
CA VAL A 828 -6.86 -54.22 -16.86
C VAL A 828 -8.23 -54.87 -16.75
N GLU A 829 -9.26 -54.05 -16.57
CA GLU A 829 -10.68 -54.46 -16.65
C GLU A 829 -11.20 -54.33 -18.08
N VAL A 830 -12.17 -55.18 -18.47
CA VAL A 830 -12.65 -55.32 -19.86
C VAL A 830 -14.17 -55.18 -19.92
N THR A 831 -14.66 -54.28 -20.79
CA THR A 831 -16.08 -54.02 -21.06
C THR A 831 -16.31 -53.85 -22.57
N ALA A 832 -17.56 -54.03 -23.05
CA ALA A 832 -17.87 -54.30 -24.47
C ALA A 832 -18.74 -53.23 -25.19
N THR A 833 -18.84 -53.34 -26.52
CA THR A 833 -19.18 -52.24 -27.45
C THR A 833 -20.49 -52.46 -28.25
N PRO A 834 -21.27 -51.39 -28.58
CA PRO A 834 -22.31 -51.38 -29.62
C PRO A 834 -21.95 -50.54 -30.89
N SER A 835 -22.88 -50.37 -31.84
CA SER A 835 -22.60 -50.20 -33.30
C SER A 835 -23.12 -48.89 -34.00
N ILE A 836 -22.89 -48.79 -35.32
CA ILE A 836 -22.75 -47.60 -36.19
C ILE A 836 -24.05 -47.12 -36.90
N THR A 837 -24.19 -45.80 -37.13
CA THR A 837 -24.86 -45.08 -38.27
C THR A 837 -24.49 -43.57 -38.18
N ALA A 838 -24.57 -42.66 -39.18
CA ALA A 838 -24.66 -42.67 -40.66
C ALA A 838 -24.26 -41.27 -41.22
N THR A 839 -24.40 -41.00 -42.54
CA THR A 839 -24.13 -39.71 -43.24
C THR A 839 -25.22 -39.41 -44.29
N PRO A 840 -25.41 -38.18 -44.85
CA PRO A 840 -24.48 -37.46 -45.78
C PRO A 840 -24.43 -35.92 -45.48
N GLU A 841 -24.08 -34.91 -46.33
CA GLU A 841 -23.58 -34.75 -47.72
C GLU A 841 -22.81 -33.40 -47.88
N VAL A 842 -22.38 -32.97 -49.09
CA VAL A 842 -21.52 -31.77 -49.32
C VAL A 842 -21.79 -31.03 -50.66
N THR A 843 -21.76 -29.67 -50.68
CA THR A 843 -21.43 -28.74 -51.82
C THR A 843 -21.60 -27.26 -51.35
N ALA A 844 -21.00 -26.17 -51.88
CA ALA A 844 -19.93 -25.89 -52.87
C ALA A 844 -19.28 -24.47 -52.60
N THR A 845 -18.37 -24.00 -53.48
CA THR A 845 -17.52 -22.77 -53.42
C THR A 845 -17.42 -22.09 -54.83
N PRO A 846 -16.71 -20.95 -55.11
CA PRO A 846 -16.18 -19.80 -54.32
C PRO A 846 -16.44 -18.39 -55.01
N GLU A 847 -15.56 -17.37 -54.77
CA GLU A 847 -15.26 -16.10 -55.52
C GLU A 847 -15.68 -14.71 -54.89
N VAL A 848 -15.06 -13.53 -55.22
CA VAL A 848 -13.63 -13.08 -55.20
C VAL A 848 -13.46 -11.53 -55.45
N THR A 849 -12.53 -10.83 -54.74
CA THR A 849 -12.01 -9.42 -54.96
C THR A 849 -12.99 -8.21 -54.84
N ALA A 850 -12.63 -6.91 -54.70
CA ALA A 850 -11.35 -6.15 -54.73
C ALA A 850 -11.33 -4.87 -53.82
N THR A 851 -10.16 -4.23 -53.64
CA THR A 851 -9.86 -2.86 -53.11
C THR A 851 -9.64 -1.84 -54.28
N PRO A 852 -9.26 -0.52 -54.17
CA PRO A 852 -8.71 0.30 -53.05
C PRO A 852 -9.15 1.83 -52.92
N GLU A 853 -8.43 2.58 -52.05
CA GLU A 853 -7.97 4.01 -52.09
C GLU A 853 -8.82 5.28 -51.74
N VAL A 854 -8.46 5.91 -50.59
CA VAL A 854 -7.95 7.30 -50.34
C VAL A 854 -8.53 8.48 -51.17
N THR A 855 -9.13 9.56 -50.62
CA THR A 855 -8.55 10.70 -49.81
C THR A 855 -9.71 11.45 -49.05
N ALA A 856 -9.75 12.70 -48.50
CA ALA A 856 -8.90 13.90 -48.33
C ALA A 856 -9.44 14.84 -47.17
N THR A 857 -8.78 15.97 -46.87
CA THR A 857 -9.08 16.93 -45.76
C THR A 857 -9.46 18.35 -46.24
N PRO A 858 -10.23 19.13 -45.44
CA PRO A 858 -10.10 20.61 -45.41
C PRO A 858 -10.07 21.24 -44.00
N GLU A 859 -9.69 22.53 -43.91
CA GLU A 859 -9.52 23.33 -42.69
C GLU A 859 -10.75 24.25 -42.36
N ILE A 860 -10.82 24.82 -41.14
CA ILE A 860 -11.81 25.86 -40.75
C ILE A 860 -11.20 26.88 -39.75
N THR A 861 -11.36 28.18 -40.04
CA THR A 861 -11.30 29.27 -39.01
C THR A 861 -12.01 30.55 -39.47
N ALA A 862 -12.96 31.08 -38.67
CA ALA A 862 -13.21 32.52 -38.40
C ALA A 862 -14.59 32.78 -37.71
N THR A 863 -14.67 33.83 -36.89
CA THR A 863 -15.83 34.29 -36.11
C THR A 863 -16.67 35.36 -36.83
N PRO A 864 -17.91 35.65 -36.38
CA PRO A 864 -18.23 37.05 -36.04
C PRO A 864 -19.14 37.24 -34.79
N GLU A 865 -19.42 38.49 -34.42
CA GLU A 865 -20.08 38.93 -33.17
C GLU A 865 -21.48 39.59 -33.34
N VAL A 866 -22.35 39.37 -32.33
CA VAL A 866 -23.32 40.28 -31.65
C VAL A 866 -24.22 41.25 -32.47
N THR A 867 -25.55 41.32 -32.18
CA THR A 867 -26.28 42.48 -31.55
C THR A 867 -27.84 42.49 -31.70
N ALA A 868 -28.55 42.56 -30.56
CA ALA A 868 -29.86 43.18 -30.19
C ALA A 868 -31.13 43.30 -31.11
N THR A 869 -32.26 42.82 -30.55
CA THR A 869 -33.60 43.48 -30.34
C THR A 869 -34.51 43.96 -31.51
N PRO A 870 -35.81 43.55 -31.55
CA PRO A 870 -36.84 44.04 -32.49
C PRO A 870 -38.02 44.84 -31.85
N GLU A 871 -38.85 45.54 -32.65
CA GLU A 871 -40.32 45.67 -32.41
C GLU A 871 -41.17 46.19 -33.61
N ILE A 872 -42.42 45.70 -33.71
CA ILE A 872 -43.67 46.23 -34.36
C ILE A 872 -43.69 46.68 -35.85
N THR A 873 -44.51 46.03 -36.70
CA THR A 873 -45.65 46.67 -37.46
C THR A 873 -46.56 45.73 -38.30
N ALA A 874 -47.88 45.99 -38.19
CA ALA A 874 -48.94 46.06 -39.23
C ALA A 874 -49.33 44.88 -40.20
N THR A 875 -50.49 45.06 -40.85
CA THR A 875 -51.29 44.09 -41.66
C THR A 875 -51.61 44.67 -43.08
N PRO A 876 -52.37 44.03 -44.02
CA PRO A 876 -51.85 43.80 -45.40
C PRO A 876 -52.74 44.29 -46.59
N GLU A 877 -52.44 43.79 -47.81
CA GLU A 877 -53.34 43.32 -48.92
C GLU A 877 -53.20 43.88 -50.39
N ILE A 878 -53.34 42.94 -51.36
CA ILE A 878 -53.81 43.05 -52.78
C ILE A 878 -52.83 43.47 -53.93
N THR A 879 -53.23 43.25 -55.21
CA THR A 879 -52.48 42.66 -56.36
C THR A 879 -52.37 43.48 -57.68
N ALA A 880 -51.37 43.22 -58.56
CA ALA A 880 -51.48 43.06 -60.05
C ALA A 880 -50.14 42.76 -60.81
N THR A 881 -50.18 42.37 -62.10
CA THR A 881 -49.08 41.93 -63.04
C THR A 881 -49.22 42.63 -64.44
N PRO A 882 -48.48 42.37 -65.57
CA PRO A 882 -47.22 41.63 -65.91
C PRO A 882 -46.23 42.32 -66.94
N GLY A 883 -45.07 41.70 -67.34
CA GLY A 883 -44.41 42.00 -68.66
C GLY A 883 -42.90 41.74 -68.96
N VAL A 884 -42.55 40.56 -69.54
CA VAL A 884 -41.52 40.19 -70.59
C VAL A 884 -40.01 40.65 -70.64
N THR A 885 -39.11 39.64 -70.81
CA THR A 885 -37.81 39.56 -71.60
C THR A 885 -36.38 39.93 -71.08
N ALA A 886 -35.44 38.98 -71.32
CA ALA A 886 -33.99 39.09 -71.66
C ALA A 886 -32.83 39.16 -70.60
N THR A 887 -32.17 38.01 -70.39
CA THR A 887 -30.71 37.67 -70.42
C THR A 887 -29.60 38.74 -70.21
N PRO A 888 -28.44 38.44 -69.55
CA PRO A 888 -28.19 37.59 -68.36
C PRO A 888 -27.28 38.25 -67.28
N GLU A 889 -27.47 37.93 -65.98
CA GLU A 889 -26.37 37.98 -64.99
C GLU A 889 -26.66 37.08 -63.76
N VAL A 890 -25.81 37.13 -62.72
CA VAL A 890 -25.67 36.08 -61.68
C VAL A 890 -26.61 36.26 -60.48
N THR A 891 -26.98 35.12 -59.84
CA THR A 891 -27.30 34.90 -58.40
C THR A 891 -28.70 34.31 -58.10
N ALA A 892 -28.74 33.39 -57.12
CA ALA A 892 -29.86 32.89 -56.31
C ALA A 892 -30.82 31.77 -56.82
N THR A 893 -31.17 30.92 -55.83
CA THR A 893 -32.18 29.83 -55.70
C THR A 893 -33.64 30.35 -55.69
N PRO A 894 -34.71 29.52 -55.58
CA PRO A 894 -34.84 28.04 -55.46
C PRO A 894 -35.69 27.45 -56.64
N GLU A 895 -36.44 26.33 -56.63
CA GLU A 895 -36.76 25.22 -55.70
C GLU A 895 -37.25 23.97 -56.48
N VAL A 896 -37.25 22.77 -55.87
CA VAL A 896 -38.23 21.67 -56.13
C VAL A 896 -38.50 20.91 -54.82
N THR A 897 -39.78 20.64 -54.51
CA THR A 897 -40.23 20.11 -53.22
C THR A 897 -40.36 18.57 -53.17
N ALA A 898 -40.14 18.01 -51.97
CA ALA A 898 -40.67 16.72 -51.47
C ALA A 898 -40.32 15.39 -52.19
N THR A 899 -39.27 14.74 -51.70
CA THR A 899 -39.29 13.31 -51.31
C THR A 899 -38.53 13.17 -49.97
N PRO A 900 -38.65 12.08 -49.18
CA PRO A 900 -38.71 12.19 -47.71
C PRO A 900 -37.40 12.59 -47.03
N GLU A 901 -37.51 13.27 -45.90
CA GLU A 901 -36.36 13.55 -45.02
C GLU A 901 -35.72 12.25 -44.52
N ILE A 902 -34.39 12.21 -44.57
CA ILE A 902 -33.59 11.22 -43.86
C ILE A 902 -33.60 11.63 -42.38
N THR A 903 -33.98 10.69 -41.49
CA THR A 903 -33.97 10.89 -40.04
C THR A 903 -32.63 11.47 -39.59
N ALA A 904 -32.67 12.58 -38.85
CA ALA A 904 -31.48 13.32 -38.46
C ALA A 904 -30.43 12.43 -37.76
N THR A 905 -29.19 12.50 -38.24
CA THR A 905 -28.01 12.06 -37.47
C THR A 905 -28.06 12.73 -36.10
N PRO A 906 -27.94 12.00 -34.99
CA PRO A 906 -28.11 12.58 -33.67
C PRO A 906 -27.06 13.67 -33.42
N THR A 907 -27.54 14.86 -33.06
CA THR A 907 -26.73 15.89 -32.40
C THR A 907 -25.97 15.24 -31.23
N PRO A 908 -24.67 15.51 -31.03
CA PRO A 908 -23.96 14.99 -29.87
C PRO A 908 -24.65 15.46 -28.59
N THR A 909 -25.33 14.53 -27.90
CA THR A 909 -26.02 14.80 -26.65
C THR A 909 -25.03 15.41 -25.67
N PRO A 910 -25.33 16.58 -25.06
CA PRO A 910 -24.45 17.14 -24.03
C PRO A 910 -24.30 16.10 -22.92
N ILE A 911 -23.06 15.73 -22.60
CA ILE A 911 -22.76 14.76 -21.55
C ILE A 911 -23.12 15.41 -20.23
N THR A 912 -24.35 15.16 -19.74
CA THR A 912 -24.88 15.83 -18.55
C THR A 912 -24.03 15.45 -17.35
N ASN A 913 -23.31 16.43 -16.80
CA ASN A 913 -22.39 16.22 -15.68
C ASN A 913 -23.17 15.98 -14.39
N LYS A 914 -23.50 14.72 -14.13
CA LYS A 914 -24.44 14.29 -13.10
C LYS A 914 -23.92 13.08 -12.33
N VAL A 915 -24.51 12.87 -11.15
CA VAL A 915 -24.29 11.68 -10.32
C VAL A 915 -25.61 11.11 -9.82
N THR A 916 -25.88 9.84 -10.11
CA THR A 916 -27.03 9.11 -9.59
C THR A 916 -26.63 8.40 -8.30
N VAL A 917 -27.25 8.77 -7.18
CA VAL A 917 -26.93 8.22 -5.86
C VAL A 917 -28.03 7.28 -5.41
N TYR A 918 -27.71 5.98 -5.33
CA TYR A 918 -28.57 4.94 -4.77
C TYR A 918 -28.22 4.73 -3.29
N TYR A 919 -29.22 4.55 -2.44
CA TYR A 919 -29.05 4.40 -0.99
C TYR A 919 -29.91 3.28 -0.39
N SER A 920 -29.44 2.66 0.68
CA SER A 920 -30.22 1.71 1.49
C SER A 920 -29.95 1.83 2.97
N ASN A 921 -31.04 1.96 3.72
CA ASN A 921 -31.10 1.71 5.16
C ASN A 921 -32.38 0.91 5.44
N SER A 922 -32.23 -0.35 5.89
CA SER A 922 -33.37 -1.26 6.12
C SER A 922 -34.32 -0.82 7.23
N SER A 923 -33.91 0.14 8.05
CA SER A 923 -34.66 0.64 9.20
C SER A 923 -35.41 1.94 8.91
N TRP A 924 -35.36 2.48 7.69
CA TRP A 924 -35.99 3.75 7.31
C TRP A 924 -37.10 3.56 6.27
N SER A 925 -38.30 4.07 6.56
CA SER A 925 -39.45 4.08 5.65
C SER A 925 -39.40 5.18 4.58
N GLN A 926 -38.48 6.14 4.72
CA GLN A 926 -38.18 7.18 3.74
C GLN A 926 -36.73 7.64 3.94
N ALA A 927 -36.02 7.94 2.85
CA ALA A 927 -34.72 8.61 2.89
C ALA A 927 -34.77 10.00 2.25
N TYR A 928 -33.92 10.89 2.76
CA TYR A 928 -33.57 12.19 2.19
C TYR A 928 -32.05 12.24 1.99
N ILE A 929 -31.60 12.83 0.89
CA ILE A 929 -30.20 13.10 0.58
C ILE A 929 -29.91 14.59 0.79
N HIS A 930 -29.01 14.88 1.71
CA HIS A 930 -28.49 16.22 1.97
C HIS A 930 -27.10 16.30 1.34
N TYR A 931 -26.87 17.25 0.44
CA TYR A 931 -25.66 17.27 -0.38
C TYR A 931 -25.06 18.65 -0.59
N ASN A 932 -23.76 18.66 -0.86
CA ASN A 932 -22.95 19.81 -1.21
C ASN A 932 -22.43 19.69 -2.64
N VAL A 933 -22.59 20.75 -3.43
CA VAL A 933 -21.91 20.96 -4.72
C VAL A 933 -21.29 22.35 -4.69
N ASN A 934 -20.01 22.47 -5.10
CA ASN A 934 -19.27 23.74 -5.14
C ASN A 934 -19.34 24.59 -3.85
N GLY A 935 -19.36 23.93 -2.69
CA GLY A 935 -19.42 24.58 -1.37
C GLY A 935 -20.84 24.86 -0.86
N GLN A 936 -21.87 24.75 -1.70
CA GLN A 936 -23.26 25.03 -1.33
C GLN A 936 -23.99 23.75 -0.89
N TRP A 937 -24.43 23.71 0.38
CA TRP A 937 -25.29 22.64 0.90
C TRP A 937 -26.77 22.89 0.56
N THR A 938 -27.51 21.82 0.27
CA THR A 938 -28.99 21.83 0.31
C THR A 938 -29.51 22.25 1.69
N SER A 939 -30.68 22.88 1.80
CA SER A 939 -31.34 23.07 3.10
C SER A 939 -31.74 21.73 3.74
N VAL A 940 -31.59 21.59 5.06
CA VAL A 940 -32.03 20.43 5.85
C VAL A 940 -33.57 20.27 5.74
N PRO A 941 -34.14 19.04 5.59
CA PRO A 941 -33.52 17.71 5.61
C PRO A 941 -32.82 17.26 4.32
N GLY A 942 -32.63 18.15 3.34
CA GLY A 942 -32.12 17.80 2.02
C GLY A 942 -33.27 17.48 1.04
N LYS A 943 -32.94 16.82 -0.06
CA LYS A 943 -33.91 16.41 -1.08
C LYS A 943 -34.47 15.03 -0.74
N LYS A 944 -35.78 14.85 -0.90
CA LYS A 944 -36.44 13.56 -0.73
C LYS A 944 -35.94 12.59 -1.81
N MET A 945 -35.55 11.39 -1.44
CA MET A 945 -35.17 10.34 -2.40
C MET A 945 -36.40 9.56 -2.89
N ASP A 946 -36.38 9.14 -4.15
CA ASP A 946 -37.39 8.29 -4.76
C ASP A 946 -37.07 6.80 -4.52
N THR A 947 -38.07 5.92 -4.63
CA THR A 947 -37.84 4.47 -4.51
C THR A 947 -37.09 3.95 -5.73
N ALA A 948 -36.00 3.20 -5.52
CA ALA A 948 -35.27 2.55 -6.61
C ALA A 948 -36.03 1.31 -7.09
N THR A 949 -36.50 1.31 -8.34
CA THR A 949 -37.30 0.22 -8.91
C THR A 949 -36.47 -0.82 -9.68
N GLU A 950 -35.19 -0.56 -9.92
CA GLU A 950 -34.30 -1.40 -10.75
C GLU A 950 -33.76 -2.67 -10.05
N ASN A 951 -34.18 -2.97 -8.82
CA ASN A 951 -33.83 -4.18 -8.07
C ASN A 951 -32.32 -4.42 -7.81
N ASN A 952 -31.49 -3.39 -7.92
CA ASN A 952 -30.03 -3.41 -7.74
C ASN A 952 -29.57 -3.50 -6.26
N GLY A 953 -30.34 -4.13 -5.37
CA GLY A 953 -30.02 -4.24 -3.94
C GLY A 953 -30.08 -2.94 -3.13
N TYR A 954 -30.40 -1.80 -3.76
CA TYR A 954 -30.64 -0.49 -3.14
C TYR A 954 -32.14 -0.16 -3.06
N THR A 955 -32.55 0.67 -2.10
CA THR A 955 -33.96 0.98 -1.80
C THR A 955 -34.40 2.34 -2.34
N TRP A 956 -33.48 3.31 -2.36
CA TRP A 956 -33.72 4.70 -2.69
C TRP A 956 -32.77 5.16 -3.80
N LYS A 957 -33.18 6.13 -4.62
CA LYS A 957 -32.29 6.82 -5.56
C LYS A 957 -32.59 8.32 -5.66
N TYR A 958 -31.58 9.10 -6.05
CA TYR A 958 -31.71 10.52 -6.35
C TYR A 958 -30.61 10.96 -7.33
N GLU A 959 -30.93 11.84 -8.27
CA GLU A 959 -29.98 12.39 -9.25
C GLU A 959 -29.51 13.79 -8.83
N ILE A 960 -28.20 14.02 -8.77
CA ILE A 960 -27.60 15.33 -8.49
C ILE A 960 -26.96 15.86 -9.78
N ASP A 961 -27.37 17.06 -10.18
CA ASP A 961 -26.65 17.86 -11.18
C ASP A 961 -25.41 18.51 -10.54
N LEU A 962 -24.25 18.34 -11.17
CA LEU A 962 -22.97 18.83 -10.68
C LEU A 962 -22.56 20.17 -11.32
N GLY A 963 -23.20 20.60 -12.42
CA GLY A 963 -22.75 21.74 -13.22
C GLY A 963 -21.31 21.52 -13.72
N ASP A 964 -20.37 22.38 -13.31
CA ASP A 964 -18.92 22.21 -13.59
C ASP A 964 -18.17 21.37 -12.54
N ALA A 965 -18.83 20.90 -11.48
CA ALA A 965 -18.18 20.14 -10.42
C ALA A 965 -17.86 18.70 -10.82
N VAL A 966 -16.75 18.14 -10.32
CA VAL A 966 -16.39 16.73 -10.57
C VAL A 966 -16.90 15.76 -9.49
N SER A 967 -17.54 16.29 -8.44
CA SER A 967 -18.00 15.52 -7.27
C SER A 967 -19.03 16.27 -6.43
N ALA A 968 -19.88 15.51 -5.73
CA ALA A 968 -20.71 15.99 -4.63
C ALA A 968 -20.32 15.31 -3.31
N THR A 969 -20.43 16.04 -2.20
CA THR A 969 -20.38 15.46 -0.85
C THR A 969 -21.81 15.23 -0.39
N VAL A 970 -22.16 14.03 0.10
CA VAL A 970 -23.54 13.64 0.41
C VAL A 970 -23.64 12.96 1.78
N CYS A 971 -24.79 13.12 2.44
CA CYS A 971 -25.21 12.35 3.60
C CYS A 971 -26.73 12.18 3.61
N PHE A 972 -27.23 11.26 4.44
CA PHE A 972 -28.63 10.85 4.40
C PHE A 972 -29.33 11.06 5.74
N ASN A 973 -30.65 11.21 5.73
CA ASN A 973 -31.48 11.17 6.93
C ASN A 973 -32.90 10.67 6.63
N ASN A 974 -33.66 10.38 7.69
CA ASN A 974 -35.04 9.92 7.59
C ASN A 974 -36.10 11.05 7.60
N GLY A 975 -35.70 12.31 7.44
CA GLY A 975 -36.56 13.50 7.60
C GLY A 975 -36.86 13.89 9.05
N ASN A 976 -36.73 12.96 9.99
CA ASN A 976 -37.06 13.10 11.41
C ASN A 976 -35.81 13.13 12.32
N GLY A 977 -34.69 13.66 11.81
CA GLY A 977 -33.48 13.92 12.60
C GLY A 977 -32.57 12.71 12.88
N SER A 978 -32.85 11.51 12.34
CA SER A 978 -31.88 10.40 12.35
C SER A 978 -31.01 10.47 11.11
N TRP A 979 -29.69 10.57 11.27
CA TRP A 979 -28.72 10.80 10.19
C TRP A 979 -27.80 9.61 9.94
N ASP A 980 -27.38 9.48 8.68
CA ASP A 980 -26.27 8.67 8.21
C ASP A 980 -25.28 9.59 7.47
N SER A 981 -24.33 10.11 8.24
CA SER A 981 -23.28 11.03 7.81
C SER A 981 -21.90 10.36 7.77
N ASN A 982 -21.83 9.04 7.55
CA ASN A 982 -20.56 8.29 7.56
C ASN A 982 -19.72 8.55 8.84
N ASN A 983 -20.35 8.44 10.01
CA ASN A 983 -19.76 8.79 11.31
C ASN A 983 -19.22 10.24 11.39
N GLY A 984 -19.85 11.19 10.68
CA GLY A 984 -19.47 12.61 10.66
C GLY A 984 -18.63 13.02 9.44
N SER A 985 -17.98 12.08 8.73
CA SER A 985 -17.12 12.39 7.58
C SER A 985 -17.88 12.67 6.27
N ASN A 986 -19.18 12.33 6.21
CA ASN A 986 -20.01 12.26 5.00
C ASN A 986 -19.45 11.30 3.94
N TYR A 987 -20.16 11.20 2.81
CA TYR A 987 -19.77 10.41 1.64
C TYR A 987 -19.36 11.33 0.49
N ILE A 988 -18.48 10.87 -0.40
CA ILE A 988 -18.09 11.61 -1.61
C ILE A 988 -18.40 10.75 -2.83
N VAL A 989 -19.12 11.32 -3.79
CA VAL A 989 -19.51 10.69 -5.06
C VAL A 989 -19.06 11.56 -6.24
N LYS A 990 -18.82 10.95 -7.41
CA LYS A 990 -18.33 11.62 -8.63
C LYS A 990 -19.27 11.37 -9.80
N VAL A 991 -18.97 11.94 -10.96
CA VAL A 991 -19.75 11.75 -12.20
C VAL A 991 -20.01 10.26 -12.51
N GLY A 992 -21.27 9.93 -12.84
CA GLY A 992 -21.78 8.58 -13.05
C GLY A 992 -22.58 8.02 -11.86
N ASP A 993 -22.90 6.73 -11.87
CA ASP A 993 -23.79 6.13 -10.87
C ASP A 993 -23.02 5.58 -9.66
N TYR A 994 -23.59 5.72 -8.45
CA TYR A 994 -22.97 5.35 -7.18
C TYR A 994 -23.98 4.77 -6.18
N GLY A 995 -23.67 3.62 -5.59
CA GLY A 995 -24.47 2.97 -4.55
C GLY A 995 -23.85 3.08 -3.17
N ILE A 996 -24.65 3.48 -2.16
CA ILE A 996 -24.22 3.66 -0.77
C ILE A 996 -25.08 2.82 0.20
N LYS A 997 -24.43 1.94 0.97
CA LYS A 997 -25.09 1.00 1.90
C LYS A 997 -24.11 0.56 2.97
N ASN A 998 -24.54 0.48 4.23
CA ASN A 998 -23.68 0.10 5.37
C ASN A 998 -22.36 0.91 5.48
N ARG A 999 -22.40 2.21 5.13
CA ARG A 999 -21.23 3.12 5.00
C ARG A 999 -20.25 2.86 3.85
N ILE A 1000 -20.48 1.85 3.01
CA ILE A 1000 -19.65 1.57 1.84
C ILE A 1000 -20.18 2.35 0.63
N VAL A 1001 -19.28 2.97 -0.13
CA VAL A 1001 -19.57 3.68 -1.40
C VAL A 1001 -19.00 2.87 -2.56
N LYS A 1002 -19.84 2.44 -3.51
CA LYS A 1002 -19.46 1.66 -4.71
C LYS A 1002 -19.84 2.45 -5.98
N LYS A 1003 -18.94 2.54 -6.97
CA LYS A 1003 -19.30 3.06 -8.30
C LYS A 1003 -20.02 1.99 -9.11
N LEU A 1004 -21.02 2.38 -9.89
CA LEU A 1004 -21.83 1.53 -10.77
C LEU A 1004 -21.55 1.86 -12.25
N SER A 1005 -21.99 0.95 -13.15
CA SER A 1005 -21.84 1.08 -14.60
C SER A 1005 -22.89 2.02 -15.22
N GLN A 1006 -22.64 2.46 -16.45
CA GLN A 1006 -23.49 3.43 -17.17
C GLN A 1006 -24.85 2.88 -17.63
N ASP A 1007 -25.05 1.56 -17.56
CA ASP A 1007 -26.30 0.85 -17.84
C ASP A 1007 -27.01 0.40 -16.54
N GLY A 1008 -26.48 0.78 -15.37
CA GLY A 1008 -26.95 0.34 -14.07
C GLY A 1008 -26.74 -1.15 -13.76
N SER A 1009 -26.11 -1.94 -14.65
CA SER A 1009 -25.99 -3.39 -14.51
C SER A 1009 -24.53 -3.86 -14.38
N ASN A 1010 -24.22 -4.47 -13.24
CA ASN A 1010 -22.85 -4.80 -12.85
C ASN A 1010 -22.32 -6.01 -13.66
N LYS A 1011 -21.68 -5.74 -14.80
CA LYS A 1011 -21.22 -6.75 -15.76
C LYS A 1011 -19.74 -6.60 -16.10
N LEU A 1012 -19.13 -7.75 -16.41
CA LEU A 1012 -17.73 -7.91 -16.80
C LEU A 1012 -17.68 -8.61 -18.17
N THR A 1013 -17.17 -7.92 -19.19
CA THR A 1013 -16.90 -8.54 -20.50
C THR A 1013 -15.51 -9.17 -20.49
N VAL A 1014 -15.45 -10.48 -20.73
CA VAL A 1014 -14.23 -11.27 -20.75
C VAL A 1014 -13.89 -11.66 -22.18
N TYR A 1015 -12.70 -11.26 -22.62
CA TYR A 1015 -12.10 -11.61 -23.90
C TYR A 1015 -10.98 -12.64 -23.69
N TYR A 1016 -10.87 -13.64 -24.56
CA TYR A 1016 -9.89 -14.73 -24.44
C TYR A 1016 -9.24 -15.06 -25.79
N LYS A 1017 -7.90 -15.06 -25.85
CA LYS A 1017 -7.11 -15.34 -27.07
C LYS A 1017 -6.56 -16.77 -27.00
N ASN A 1018 -7.16 -17.67 -27.78
CA ASN A 1018 -6.66 -19.03 -27.98
C ASN A 1018 -7.06 -19.53 -29.38
N ASN A 1019 -6.11 -19.42 -30.31
CA ASN A 1019 -6.29 -19.79 -31.72
C ASN A 1019 -6.16 -21.31 -31.99
N SER A 1020 -5.92 -22.12 -30.95
CA SER A 1020 -5.69 -23.56 -31.05
C SER A 1020 -6.91 -24.40 -30.68
N TRP A 1021 -8.00 -23.78 -30.23
CA TRP A 1021 -9.27 -24.45 -29.90
C TRP A 1021 -10.36 -24.09 -30.91
N SER A 1022 -11.22 -25.05 -31.25
CA SER A 1022 -12.37 -24.88 -32.17
C SER A 1022 -13.66 -24.42 -31.45
N SER A 1023 -13.63 -24.31 -30.13
CA SER A 1023 -14.66 -23.71 -29.27
C SER A 1023 -14.03 -23.43 -27.91
N ALA A 1024 -14.46 -22.37 -27.24
CA ALA A 1024 -14.08 -22.08 -25.85
C ALA A 1024 -15.31 -21.98 -24.94
N TYR A 1025 -15.10 -22.30 -23.67
CA TYR A 1025 -16.05 -22.19 -22.57
C TYR A 1025 -15.37 -21.46 -21.42
N ILE A 1026 -16.11 -20.56 -20.77
CA ILE A 1026 -15.70 -19.86 -19.56
C ILE A 1026 -16.42 -20.47 -18.36
N HIS A 1027 -15.65 -21.15 -17.52
CA HIS A 1027 -16.08 -21.59 -16.21
C HIS A 1027 -15.73 -20.48 -15.23
N TYR A 1028 -16.73 -19.91 -14.56
CA TYR A 1028 -16.53 -18.83 -13.61
C TYR A 1028 -17.37 -18.98 -12.34
N LYS A 1029 -16.94 -18.31 -11.28
CA LYS A 1029 -17.78 -17.83 -10.18
C LYS A 1029 -17.63 -16.32 -10.05
N THR A 1030 -18.67 -15.64 -9.58
CA THR A 1030 -18.54 -14.28 -9.04
C THR A 1030 -18.03 -14.37 -7.59
N ASP A 1031 -17.59 -13.26 -6.98
CA ASP A 1031 -16.96 -13.29 -5.64
C ASP A 1031 -17.80 -14.03 -4.59
N ASN A 1032 -19.08 -13.63 -4.49
CA ASN A 1032 -20.07 -14.18 -3.58
C ASN A 1032 -20.92 -15.31 -4.22
N GLY A 1033 -20.63 -15.67 -5.47
CA GLY A 1033 -21.35 -16.67 -6.23
C GLY A 1033 -20.75 -18.08 -6.14
N LEU A 1034 -21.55 -19.06 -6.53
CA LEU A 1034 -21.06 -20.40 -6.83
C LEU A 1034 -20.42 -20.45 -8.22
N TRP A 1035 -19.58 -21.46 -8.47
CA TRP A 1035 -19.11 -21.74 -9.82
C TRP A 1035 -20.27 -22.20 -10.70
N THR A 1036 -20.33 -21.67 -11.92
CA THR A 1036 -21.04 -22.27 -13.07
C THR A 1036 -20.74 -23.77 -13.17
N VAL A 1037 -21.69 -24.60 -13.60
CA VAL A 1037 -21.44 -26.04 -13.74
C VAL A 1037 -20.44 -26.29 -14.88
N ALA A 1038 -19.38 -27.07 -14.62
CA ALA A 1038 -18.37 -27.42 -15.63
C ALA A 1038 -19.00 -28.11 -16.86
N PRO A 1039 -18.61 -27.78 -18.10
CA PRO A 1039 -17.44 -26.99 -18.52
C PRO A 1039 -17.59 -25.46 -18.41
N GLY A 1040 -18.65 -24.94 -17.80
CA GLY A 1040 -18.97 -23.50 -17.80
C GLY A 1040 -19.81 -23.11 -19.01
N VAL A 1041 -19.92 -21.81 -19.26
CA VAL A 1041 -20.77 -21.28 -20.34
C VAL A 1041 -19.96 -21.17 -21.63
N LYS A 1042 -20.55 -21.54 -22.77
CA LYS A 1042 -19.88 -21.43 -24.07
C LYS A 1042 -19.64 -19.96 -24.42
N MET A 1043 -18.40 -19.64 -24.83
CA MET A 1043 -18.04 -18.31 -25.30
C MET A 1043 -18.47 -18.11 -26.77
N SER A 1044 -18.80 -16.88 -27.12
CA SER A 1044 -19.01 -16.44 -28.51
C SER A 1044 -17.67 -16.12 -29.18
N ILE A 1045 -17.67 -15.95 -30.50
CA ILE A 1045 -16.52 -15.35 -31.21
C ILE A 1045 -16.39 -13.89 -30.76
N SER A 1046 -15.16 -13.42 -30.59
CA SER A 1046 -14.85 -12.04 -30.18
C SER A 1046 -15.24 -11.00 -31.24
N ASP A 1047 -15.78 -9.86 -30.81
CA ASP A 1047 -15.91 -8.65 -31.65
C ASP A 1047 -14.60 -7.84 -31.71
N ASN A 1048 -13.79 -7.90 -30.65
CA ASN A 1048 -12.43 -7.38 -30.62
C ASN A 1048 -11.47 -8.32 -31.37
N SER A 1049 -10.85 -7.83 -32.44
CA SER A 1049 -9.99 -8.61 -33.36
C SER A 1049 -8.68 -9.13 -32.73
N ASP A 1050 -8.28 -8.61 -31.56
CA ASP A 1050 -7.12 -9.10 -30.83
C ASP A 1050 -7.39 -10.35 -30.00
N TYR A 1051 -8.64 -10.79 -29.87
CA TYR A 1051 -9.02 -11.96 -29.09
C TYR A 1051 -9.86 -12.93 -29.94
N THR A 1052 -9.91 -14.20 -29.55
CA THR A 1052 -10.58 -15.24 -30.34
C THR A 1052 -12.03 -15.43 -29.86
N TRP A 1053 -12.25 -15.32 -28.55
CA TRP A 1053 -13.50 -15.63 -27.87
C TRP A 1053 -13.91 -14.49 -26.93
N MET A 1054 -15.22 -14.29 -26.72
CA MET A 1054 -15.76 -13.37 -25.73
C MET A 1054 -16.97 -13.93 -24.96
N TYR A 1055 -17.19 -13.45 -23.74
CA TYR A 1055 -18.39 -13.72 -22.95
C TYR A 1055 -18.65 -12.59 -21.93
N VAL A 1056 -19.91 -12.31 -21.61
CA VAL A 1056 -20.29 -11.29 -20.60
C VAL A 1056 -20.78 -11.97 -19.34
N ILE A 1057 -20.06 -11.77 -18.23
CA ILE A 1057 -20.43 -12.21 -16.90
C ILE A 1057 -21.32 -11.14 -16.25
N ASP A 1058 -22.48 -11.54 -15.73
CA ASP A 1058 -23.22 -10.75 -14.75
C ASP A 1058 -22.63 -11.00 -13.35
N LEU A 1059 -22.24 -9.92 -12.64
CA LEU A 1059 -21.59 -9.97 -11.34
C LEU A 1059 -22.58 -9.86 -10.17
N GLY A 1060 -23.81 -9.42 -10.39
CA GLY A 1060 -24.77 -9.08 -9.33
C GLY A 1060 -24.20 -8.02 -8.37
N ASP A 1061 -24.07 -8.35 -7.08
CA ASP A 1061 -23.43 -7.47 -6.09
C ASP A 1061 -21.88 -7.47 -6.12
N SER A 1062 -21.26 -8.41 -6.82
CA SER A 1062 -19.81 -8.72 -6.73
C SER A 1062 -18.90 -7.62 -7.30
N LEU A 1063 -17.58 -7.74 -7.08
CA LEU A 1063 -16.55 -6.84 -7.61
C LEU A 1063 -15.83 -7.42 -8.83
N GLY A 1064 -15.77 -8.75 -8.93
CA GLY A 1064 -15.20 -9.47 -10.05
C GLY A 1064 -15.63 -10.93 -10.13
N ALA A 1065 -14.93 -11.67 -10.99
CA ALA A 1065 -15.13 -13.09 -11.20
C ALA A 1065 -13.81 -13.85 -11.18
N THR A 1066 -13.80 -15.00 -10.48
CA THR A 1066 -12.75 -16.00 -10.67
C THR A 1066 -13.14 -16.87 -11.87
N VAL A 1067 -12.28 -16.99 -12.87
CA VAL A 1067 -12.58 -17.69 -14.14
C VAL A 1067 -11.45 -18.62 -14.57
N CYS A 1068 -11.79 -19.65 -15.34
CA CYS A 1068 -10.85 -20.40 -16.16
C CYS A 1068 -11.53 -20.87 -17.45
N PHE A 1069 -10.72 -21.12 -18.47
CA PHE A 1069 -11.17 -21.39 -19.83
C PHE A 1069 -10.95 -22.86 -20.18
N ASN A 1070 -11.79 -23.43 -21.04
CA ASN A 1070 -11.56 -24.78 -21.57
C ASN A 1070 -12.22 -24.96 -22.94
N ASN A 1071 -11.86 -26.04 -23.65
CA ASN A 1071 -12.42 -26.36 -24.97
C ASN A 1071 -13.76 -27.13 -24.95
N GLY A 1072 -14.35 -27.36 -23.77
CA GLY A 1072 -15.54 -28.19 -23.59
C GLY A 1072 -15.29 -29.71 -23.59
N SER A 1073 -14.06 -30.14 -23.91
CA SER A 1073 -13.64 -31.55 -23.97
C SER A 1073 -12.45 -31.87 -23.05
N GLY A 1074 -12.26 -31.07 -22.01
CA GLY A 1074 -11.34 -31.37 -20.90
C GLY A 1074 -9.93 -30.81 -21.01
N SER A 1075 -9.60 -30.00 -22.03
CA SER A 1075 -8.37 -29.20 -22.03
C SER A 1075 -8.63 -27.85 -21.40
N TRP A 1076 -7.95 -27.54 -20.29
CA TRP A 1076 -8.18 -26.34 -19.47
C TRP A 1076 -7.00 -25.36 -19.53
N ASP A 1077 -7.32 -24.07 -19.44
CA ASP A 1077 -6.41 -22.96 -19.19
C ASP A 1077 -6.87 -22.24 -17.92
N SER A 1078 -6.08 -22.42 -16.85
CA SER A 1078 -6.37 -21.97 -15.49
C SER A 1078 -5.17 -21.28 -14.85
N ARG A 1079 -4.34 -20.59 -15.64
CA ARG A 1079 -3.14 -19.87 -15.15
C ARG A 1079 -2.26 -20.74 -14.24
N ASN A 1080 -1.83 -21.89 -14.76
CA ASN A 1080 -1.06 -22.92 -14.04
C ASN A 1080 -1.74 -23.46 -12.75
N GLY A 1081 -3.08 -23.52 -12.75
CA GLY A 1081 -3.88 -24.10 -11.66
C GLY A 1081 -4.41 -23.10 -10.62
N SER A 1082 -4.01 -21.82 -10.67
CA SER A 1082 -4.52 -20.78 -9.76
C SER A 1082 -5.87 -20.18 -10.16
N ASN A 1083 -6.34 -20.46 -11.38
CA ASN A 1083 -7.37 -19.71 -12.12
C ASN A 1083 -6.98 -18.24 -12.38
N TYR A 1084 -7.78 -17.57 -13.18
CA TYR A 1084 -7.72 -16.13 -13.39
C TYR A 1084 -8.70 -15.44 -12.44
N TYR A 1085 -8.36 -14.24 -11.98
CA TYR A 1085 -9.32 -13.35 -11.31
C TYR A 1085 -9.41 -12.06 -12.12
N LEU A 1086 -10.64 -11.69 -12.50
CA LEU A 1086 -10.93 -10.63 -13.46
C LEU A 1086 -11.83 -9.58 -12.81
N ILE A 1087 -11.44 -8.31 -12.91
CA ILE A 1087 -12.18 -7.15 -12.37
C ILE A 1087 -12.22 -6.02 -13.42
N GLY A 1088 -13.24 -5.16 -13.34
CA GLY A 1088 -13.46 -4.07 -14.30
C GLY A 1088 -14.43 -4.43 -15.42
N ASN A 1089 -14.64 -3.47 -16.34
CA ASN A 1089 -15.74 -3.56 -17.33
C ASN A 1089 -15.38 -4.46 -18.52
N GLN A 1090 -14.15 -4.38 -19.03
CA GLN A 1090 -13.64 -5.19 -20.14
C GLN A 1090 -12.23 -5.71 -19.84
N VAL A 1091 -12.03 -7.01 -19.97
CA VAL A 1091 -10.79 -7.68 -19.56
C VAL A 1091 -10.38 -8.73 -20.59
N GLY A 1092 -9.16 -8.62 -21.11
CA GLY A 1092 -8.54 -9.57 -22.02
C GLY A 1092 -7.64 -10.57 -21.32
N VAL A 1093 -7.67 -11.83 -21.75
CA VAL A 1093 -6.81 -12.91 -21.26
C VAL A 1093 -6.08 -13.58 -22.43
N THR A 1094 -4.76 -13.67 -22.32
CA THR A 1094 -3.90 -14.34 -23.32
C THR A 1094 -2.62 -14.87 -22.66
N ASN A 1095 -2.20 -16.08 -23.04
CA ASN A 1095 -0.93 -16.70 -22.61
C ASN A 1095 -0.63 -16.65 -21.09
N GLY A 1096 -1.63 -16.92 -20.22
CA GLY A 1096 -1.43 -16.89 -18.76
C GLY A 1096 -1.52 -15.49 -18.10
N SER A 1097 -1.71 -14.44 -18.90
CA SER A 1097 -1.73 -13.04 -18.47
C SER A 1097 -3.09 -12.39 -18.67
N VAL A 1098 -3.39 -11.41 -17.82
CA VAL A 1098 -4.64 -10.63 -17.80
C VAL A 1098 -4.32 -9.18 -18.13
N TYR A 1099 -5.16 -8.55 -18.96
CA TYR A 1099 -5.00 -7.21 -19.48
C TYR A 1099 -6.33 -6.45 -19.35
N LEU A 1100 -6.30 -5.21 -18.86
CA LEU A 1100 -7.46 -4.34 -18.95
C LEU A 1100 -7.59 -3.83 -20.40
N ILE A 1101 -8.81 -3.82 -20.93
CA ILE A 1101 -9.13 -3.21 -22.22
C ILE A 1101 -9.79 -1.86 -21.94
N GLN A 1102 -9.38 -0.83 -22.69
CA GLN A 1102 -9.87 0.56 -22.60
C GLN A 1102 -10.60 0.95 -23.87
#